data_AF-K0B9H2-F1
#
_entry.id   AF-K0B9H2-F1
#
_cell.length_a   1.000
_cell.length_b   1.000
_cell.length_c   1.000
_cell.angle_alpha   90.00
_cell.angle_beta   90.00
_cell.angle_gamma   90.00
#
_symmetry.space_group_name_H-M   'P 1'
#
loop_
_entity.id
_entity.type
_entity.pdbx_description
1 polymer ?
#
loop_
_entity_poly.entity_id
_entity_poly.type
_entity_poly.pdbx_seq_one_letter_code
_entity_poly.pdbx_strand_id
1 'polypeptide(L)'
;MVNELKTSFMKFCYNCDTRMVQSYEDVGGPWVCPKCNPEKIQIKSPTYGVNYSGRTKQCSKGCGAEIYWDEGFKSDSGKFIPIDSRTDEPHRCDGPTKSGEYFPDEIKKYARVEKKDPAPKIPIPQSILFDINKIPKSLIENDYIIREIIQGHKEESLALIHYERLIAPEADKIPIESLKDVLSDNIIKGLEKYGFSGLLPFQEESIREILKGNNSIISAPTGSGKTEAFAIPILQKISENPTPGVFTLLVYPLNALIDDQVSKISDLIQKCKLGNKVGIYSIHGGQSTEYKDMIISDANEKALIIATNFDFINYHLILQDKKWNELFKNAKIIVIDEAHSYTSFHGSNVYQVLKRMKRYMGKVQFIGSSATLDNSKEFFSNMFDLPESSFSYIKSEFRRKQNMHMFFIMPRKFRQRTTMEMLSSICYKNKSTQLVFSNSHNDAEFLASNVENANEGIRIQIHRGGLDQRDRKLYESQMKAGELDVLSCTPTLELGIDIGHVDVVISAFKNEFDSFIQRIGRAGRMGQKSYAICVFDPDDAACHYFARHIDEYLKQDHIIPINKKNPIISDKHIESAEIEEISATESDKSQFFDFANSINLRGTSGEIGIYYNSRKIGTRGVPVGYYQLHQKAIYHFNKQNYEVNSLIKSQNGARAYLVRSNEKGKRTMPIVKTSIIQASEGKAKHREVIVKDKKISLRYGIISLDRTITGYMKGNYNESADKFTMYNGSSISGWRNFHWKSKHSAVSITIPSEFLSKSISNSKSPIVNDSRVHTIAHVLVNASKILTKSESSDIDSYYDNGIIYIYDNSSDGFNGCSKIIFDEFEKVLNIAFSLIEDCDCPTEKTEEKDWGGCPKCTFTTGYCQTKNKELTKKGAKEFLLSFQKP
;
A
#
# COMPACT_ATOMS: atom_id res chain seq x y z
N MET A 1 -60.32 -7.23 1.56
CA MET A 1 -59.24 -6.27 1.86
C MET A 1 -58.20 -6.97 2.71
N VAL A 2 -56.93 -6.60 2.55
CA VAL A 2 -55.68 -7.19 3.08
C VAL A 2 -54.95 -8.06 2.04
N ASN A 3 -53.92 -7.44 1.45
CA ASN A 3 -52.93 -8.01 0.55
C ASN A 3 -51.74 -8.55 1.36
N GLU A 4 -51.35 -9.78 1.09
CA GLU A 4 -50.10 -10.40 1.54
C GLU A 4 -48.90 -9.90 0.72
N LEU A 5 -47.85 -9.48 1.43
CA LEU A 5 -46.54 -9.14 0.89
C LEU A 5 -45.72 -10.41 0.66
N LYS A 6 -45.33 -10.64 -0.61
CA LYS A 6 -44.40 -11.70 -1.04
C LYS A 6 -43.01 -11.52 -0.43
N THR A 7 -42.58 -12.50 0.34
CA THR A 7 -41.18 -12.74 0.77
C THR A 7 -40.43 -13.50 -0.34
N SER A 8 -39.32 -12.95 -0.86
CA SER A 8 -38.44 -13.66 -1.80
C SER A 8 -37.34 -14.42 -1.04
N PHE A 9 -37.55 -15.71 -0.77
CA PHE A 9 -36.51 -16.60 -0.24
C PHE A 9 -35.64 -17.19 -1.36
N MET A 10 -34.31 -17.11 -1.20
CA MET A 10 -33.34 -17.83 -2.05
C MET A 10 -33.40 -19.34 -1.75
N LYS A 11 -33.44 -20.18 -2.78
CA LYS A 11 -33.44 -21.66 -2.64
C LYS A 11 -32.06 -22.24 -2.98
N PHE A 12 -31.55 -23.13 -2.12
CA PHE A 12 -30.29 -23.86 -2.28
C PHE A 12 -30.54 -25.36 -2.55
N CYS A 13 -29.62 -26.01 -3.27
CA CYS A 13 -29.73 -27.43 -3.62
C CYS A 13 -29.37 -28.33 -2.44
N TYR A 14 -30.28 -29.20 -2.03
CA TYR A 14 -30.07 -30.13 -0.91
C TYR A 14 -28.87 -31.10 -1.06
N ASN A 15 -28.40 -31.35 -2.28
CA ASN A 15 -27.31 -32.31 -2.52
C ASN A 15 -25.89 -31.70 -2.46
N CYS A 16 -25.75 -30.39 -2.70
CA CYS A 16 -24.43 -29.78 -2.79
C CYS A 16 -24.37 -28.32 -2.30
N ASP A 17 -25.44 -27.86 -1.66
CA ASP A 17 -25.64 -26.51 -1.11
C ASP A 17 -25.37 -25.36 -2.10
N THR A 18 -25.39 -25.66 -3.39
CA THR A 18 -25.23 -24.65 -4.44
C THR A 18 -26.58 -23.99 -4.68
N ARG A 19 -26.60 -22.65 -4.77
CA ARG A 19 -27.81 -21.87 -5.04
C ARG A 19 -28.49 -22.37 -6.32
N MET A 20 -29.78 -22.67 -6.24
CA MET A 20 -30.53 -23.12 -7.40
C MET A 20 -30.86 -21.92 -8.31
N VAL A 21 -30.98 -22.20 -9.61
CA VAL A 21 -31.31 -21.21 -10.66
C VAL A 21 -32.57 -21.70 -11.39
N GLN A 22 -33.48 -20.79 -11.75
CA GLN A 22 -34.68 -21.15 -12.53
C GLN A 22 -34.32 -21.39 -14.00
N SER A 23 -34.91 -22.44 -14.59
CA SER A 23 -34.90 -22.68 -16.04
C SER A 23 -35.61 -21.52 -16.77
N TYR A 24 -35.00 -20.99 -17.83
CA TYR A 24 -35.43 -19.75 -18.50
C TYR A 24 -36.50 -19.94 -19.59
N GLU A 25 -36.92 -21.18 -19.91
CA GLU A 25 -37.95 -21.41 -20.93
C GLU A 25 -39.36 -21.10 -20.43
N ASP A 26 -39.58 -21.09 -19.10
CA ASP A 26 -40.86 -20.73 -18.49
C ASP A 26 -40.64 -19.77 -17.31
N VAL A 27 -41.22 -18.57 -17.38
CA VAL A 27 -41.32 -17.66 -16.23
C VAL A 27 -42.28 -18.30 -15.21
N GLY A 28 -41.73 -19.19 -14.36
CA GLY A 28 -42.48 -20.06 -13.44
C GLY A 28 -41.93 -21.49 -13.32
N GLY A 29 -40.93 -21.87 -14.13
CA GLY A 29 -40.38 -23.24 -14.16
C GLY A 29 -39.63 -23.69 -12.88
N PRO A 30 -39.36 -25.01 -12.77
CA PRO A 30 -38.70 -25.59 -11.60
C PRO A 30 -37.26 -25.08 -11.42
N TRP A 31 -36.84 -24.93 -10.16
CA TRP A 31 -35.48 -24.56 -9.79
C TRP A 31 -34.53 -25.73 -10.08
N VAL A 32 -33.38 -25.45 -10.72
CA VAL A 32 -32.38 -26.45 -11.13
C VAL A 32 -31.02 -26.10 -10.51
N CYS A 33 -30.27 -27.12 -10.09
CA CYS A 33 -28.94 -26.91 -9.49
C CYS A 33 -27.86 -26.80 -10.59
N PRO A 34 -27.08 -25.72 -10.63
CA PRO A 34 -26.05 -25.52 -11.66
C PRO A 34 -24.87 -26.48 -11.55
N LYS A 35 -24.67 -27.08 -10.37
CA LYS A 35 -23.57 -27.99 -10.11
C LYS A 35 -23.96 -29.45 -10.35
N CYS A 36 -25.20 -29.84 -10.04
CA CYS A 36 -25.67 -31.22 -10.21
C CYS A 36 -26.30 -31.48 -11.58
N ASN A 37 -26.79 -30.45 -12.28
CA ASN A 37 -27.46 -30.58 -13.58
C ASN A 37 -27.01 -29.48 -14.56
N PRO A 38 -25.70 -29.38 -14.85
CA PRO A 38 -25.13 -28.29 -15.64
C PRO A 38 -25.66 -28.26 -17.09
N GLU A 39 -25.97 -29.40 -17.70
CA GLU A 39 -26.52 -29.48 -19.06
C GLU A 39 -27.91 -28.86 -19.23
N LYS A 40 -28.66 -28.64 -18.13
CA LYS A 40 -29.98 -27.99 -18.16
C LYS A 40 -29.91 -26.47 -18.05
N ILE A 41 -28.71 -25.89 -18.02
CA ILE A 41 -28.50 -24.45 -17.92
C ILE A 41 -27.89 -23.94 -19.21
N GLN A 42 -28.70 -23.27 -20.03
CA GLN A 42 -28.17 -22.45 -21.12
C GLN A 42 -27.54 -21.18 -20.53
N ILE A 43 -26.21 -21.08 -20.60
CA ILE A 43 -25.45 -19.89 -20.23
C ILE A 43 -25.77 -18.79 -21.26
N LYS A 44 -26.50 -17.75 -20.84
CA LYS A 44 -26.59 -16.52 -21.62
C LYS A 44 -25.22 -15.83 -21.62
N SER A 45 -24.73 -15.44 -22.79
CA SER A 45 -23.79 -14.32 -22.90
C SER A 45 -24.40 -13.12 -22.17
N PRO A 46 -23.64 -12.37 -21.35
CA PRO A 46 -24.18 -11.36 -20.46
C PRO A 46 -25.07 -10.38 -21.22
N THR A 47 -26.37 -10.40 -20.93
CA THR A 47 -27.28 -9.31 -21.29
C THR A 47 -26.93 -8.13 -20.40
N TYR A 48 -26.22 -7.18 -20.99
CA TYR A 48 -25.76 -5.93 -20.38
C TYR A 48 -26.93 -5.18 -19.72
N GLY A 49 -27.06 -5.35 -18.40
CA GLY A 49 -27.80 -4.47 -17.53
C GLY A 49 -26.84 -3.42 -16.97
N VAL A 50 -26.86 -2.24 -17.61
CA VAL A 50 -26.41 -0.94 -17.11
C VAL A 50 -25.16 -0.94 -16.23
N ASN A 51 -24.00 -0.93 -16.88
CA ASN A 51 -22.81 -0.23 -16.40
C ASN A 51 -21.99 0.15 -17.63
N TYR A 52 -21.54 1.40 -17.69
CA TYR A 52 -20.78 2.03 -18.78
C TYR A 52 -19.47 1.26 -19.07
N SER A 53 -19.57 0.15 -19.79
CA SER A 53 -18.47 -0.42 -20.55
C SER A 53 -18.36 0.38 -21.83
N GLY A 54 -17.20 0.98 -22.12
CA GLY A 54 -16.90 1.68 -23.37
C GLY A 54 -16.97 0.78 -24.60
N ARG A 55 -18.18 0.38 -24.99
CA ARG A 55 -18.48 -0.26 -26.27
C ARG A 55 -19.22 0.74 -27.13
N THR A 56 -18.46 1.41 -27.98
CA THR A 56 -18.97 2.11 -29.14
C THR A 56 -19.44 1.08 -30.18
N LYS A 57 -20.41 1.45 -31.02
CA LYS A 57 -20.79 0.70 -32.23
C LYS A 57 -20.46 1.54 -33.44
N GLN A 58 -20.02 0.93 -34.54
CA GLN A 58 -19.93 1.68 -35.80
C GLN A 58 -21.31 2.14 -36.26
N CYS A 59 -21.37 3.37 -36.76
CA CYS A 59 -22.58 3.99 -37.28
C CYS A 59 -23.18 3.11 -38.39
N SER A 60 -24.44 2.71 -38.20
CA SER A 60 -25.16 1.81 -39.11
C SER A 60 -25.44 2.41 -40.49
N LYS A 61 -25.20 3.72 -40.68
CA LYS A 61 -25.30 4.40 -41.98
C LYS A 61 -23.99 4.38 -42.78
N GLY A 62 -22.93 3.74 -42.27
CA GLY A 62 -21.72 3.45 -43.05
C GLY A 62 -20.73 4.61 -43.22
N CYS A 63 -20.78 5.64 -42.36
CA CYS A 63 -19.81 6.75 -42.39
C CYS A 63 -18.48 6.47 -41.65
N GLY A 64 -18.35 5.31 -41.02
CA GLY A 64 -17.15 4.91 -40.27
C GLY A 64 -17.02 5.49 -38.86
N ALA A 65 -17.93 6.38 -38.43
CA ALA A 65 -17.92 6.91 -37.07
C ALA A 65 -18.33 5.87 -36.02
N GLU A 66 -17.68 5.88 -34.86
CA GLU A 66 -18.07 5.09 -33.70
C GLU A 66 -19.06 5.88 -32.84
N ILE A 67 -20.21 5.30 -32.55
CA ILE A 67 -21.32 5.93 -31.81
C ILE A 67 -21.70 5.16 -30.55
N TYR A 68 -22.21 5.87 -29.55
CA TYR A 68 -22.80 5.29 -28.34
C TYR A 68 -24.14 5.96 -28.02
N TRP A 69 -24.88 5.43 -27.04
CA TRP A 69 -26.16 6.00 -26.62
C TRP A 69 -26.12 6.32 -25.13
N ASP A 70 -26.56 7.52 -24.76
CA ASP A 70 -26.58 8.04 -23.40
C ASP A 70 -28.03 8.35 -23.00
N GLU A 71 -28.41 8.08 -21.75
CA GLU A 71 -29.76 8.37 -21.25
C GLU A 71 -30.10 9.86 -21.22
N GLY A 72 -29.09 10.73 -21.11
CA GLY A 72 -29.24 12.18 -21.15
C GLY A 72 -29.54 12.75 -22.54
N PHE A 73 -29.41 11.94 -23.61
CA PHE A 73 -29.67 12.36 -24.99
C PHE A 73 -30.79 11.50 -25.61
N LYS A 74 -32.03 11.90 -25.32
CA LYS A 74 -33.25 11.35 -25.94
C LYS A 74 -34.00 12.47 -26.67
N SER A 75 -34.68 12.14 -27.76
CA SER A 75 -35.64 13.04 -28.40
C SER A 75 -36.84 13.28 -27.48
N ASP A 76 -37.66 14.29 -27.79
CA ASP A 76 -38.92 14.56 -27.07
C ASP A 76 -39.90 13.37 -27.12
N SER A 77 -39.72 12.47 -28.08
CA SER A 77 -40.45 11.20 -28.22
C SER A 77 -39.82 10.01 -27.47
N GLY A 78 -38.78 10.25 -26.65
CA GLY A 78 -38.13 9.25 -25.81
C GLY A 78 -37.14 8.32 -26.52
N LYS A 79 -36.84 8.54 -27.81
CA LYS A 79 -35.87 7.73 -28.56
C LYS A 79 -34.44 8.22 -28.28
N PHE A 80 -33.53 7.27 -28.03
CA PHE A 80 -32.12 7.60 -27.83
C PHE A 80 -31.50 8.21 -29.09
N ILE A 81 -30.78 9.31 -28.90
CA ILE A 81 -30.02 9.99 -29.94
C ILE A 81 -28.60 9.40 -29.90
N PRO A 82 -28.09 8.85 -31.02
CA PRO A 82 -26.72 8.36 -31.07
C PRO A 82 -25.73 9.52 -30.93
N ILE A 83 -24.65 9.30 -30.19
CA ILE A 83 -23.60 10.28 -29.89
C ILE A 83 -22.31 9.82 -30.53
N ASP A 84 -21.59 10.72 -31.21
CA ASP A 84 -20.29 10.42 -31.79
C ASP A 84 -19.25 10.27 -30.68
N SER A 85 -18.64 9.09 -30.57
CA SER A 85 -17.70 8.75 -29.50
C SER A 85 -16.42 9.57 -29.49
N ARG A 86 -16.12 10.29 -30.58
CA ARG A 86 -14.95 11.15 -30.67
C ARG A 86 -15.24 12.58 -30.23
N THR A 87 -16.46 13.06 -30.44
CA THR A 87 -16.82 14.46 -30.17
C THR A 87 -17.80 14.65 -29.03
N ASP A 88 -18.43 13.58 -28.53
CA ASP A 88 -19.49 13.57 -27.52
C ASP A 88 -20.70 14.47 -27.89
N GLU A 89 -20.94 14.67 -29.18
CA GLU A 89 -22.07 15.42 -29.73
C GLU A 89 -23.07 14.51 -30.47
N PRO A 90 -24.36 14.92 -30.60
CA PRO A 90 -25.36 14.17 -31.37
C PRO A 90 -24.87 13.85 -32.78
N HIS A 91 -24.67 12.56 -33.06
CA HIS A 91 -24.19 12.08 -34.34
C HIS A 91 -25.30 12.19 -35.40
N ARG A 92 -25.15 13.15 -36.33
CA ARG A 92 -26.04 13.31 -37.48
C ARG A 92 -25.29 12.91 -38.76
N CYS A 93 -25.76 11.84 -39.38
CA CYS A 93 -25.12 11.29 -40.58
C CYS A 93 -26.18 10.97 -41.65
N ASP A 94 -25.89 11.37 -42.90
CA ASP A 94 -26.70 11.10 -44.09
C ASP A 94 -26.17 9.94 -44.96
N GLY A 95 -25.18 9.19 -44.46
CA GLY A 95 -24.47 8.13 -45.18
C GLY A 95 -23.20 8.64 -45.89
N PRO A 96 -22.38 7.75 -46.48
CA PRO A 96 -21.14 8.14 -47.14
C PRO A 96 -21.42 8.94 -48.42
N THR A 97 -20.91 10.16 -48.51
CA THR A 97 -21.07 11.00 -49.71
C THR A 97 -20.09 10.69 -50.85
N LYS A 98 -19.04 9.87 -50.64
CA LYS A 98 -18.20 9.33 -51.73
C LYS A 98 -17.57 7.99 -51.34
N SER A 99 -17.64 7.03 -52.26
CA SER A 99 -16.90 5.77 -52.26
C SER A 99 -15.40 6.04 -52.48
N GLY A 100 -14.60 5.89 -51.42
CA GLY A 100 -13.14 5.87 -51.49
C GLY A 100 -12.63 4.48 -51.11
N GLU A 101 -11.78 3.92 -51.95
CA GLU A 101 -11.27 2.55 -51.92
C GLU A 101 -10.69 2.13 -50.56
N TYR A 102 -11.21 1.02 -50.04
CA TYR A 102 -10.64 0.29 -48.91
C TYR A 102 -9.45 -0.51 -49.45
N PHE A 103 -8.23 -0.22 -49.00
CA PHE A 103 -7.04 -1.04 -49.26
C PHE A 103 -6.85 -2.04 -48.10
N PRO A 104 -7.13 -3.35 -48.29
CA PRO A 104 -6.74 -4.37 -47.34
C PRO A 104 -5.40 -4.95 -47.81
N ASP A 105 -4.27 -4.49 -47.26
CA ASP A 105 -3.05 -5.33 -47.11
C ASP A 105 -1.81 -4.66 -46.45
N GLU A 106 -1.86 -3.42 -45.94
CA GLU A 106 -0.66 -2.80 -45.35
C GLU A 106 -0.51 -2.91 -43.81
N ILE A 107 -1.40 -3.60 -43.09
CA ILE A 107 -1.20 -3.88 -41.65
C ILE A 107 -0.70 -5.32 -41.42
N LYS A 108 0.46 -5.64 -42.01
CA LYS A 108 1.29 -6.79 -41.59
C LYS A 108 2.79 -6.49 -41.55
N LYS A 109 3.21 -5.21 -41.59
CA LYS A 109 4.65 -4.86 -41.61
C LYS A 109 5.18 -3.92 -40.52
N TYR A 110 4.39 -3.51 -39.53
CA TYR A 110 4.91 -2.74 -38.38
C TYR A 110 4.64 -3.42 -37.04
N ALA A 111 5.10 -4.68 -36.92
CA ALA A 111 5.47 -5.28 -35.64
C ALA A 111 6.72 -6.16 -35.81
N ARG A 112 7.67 -5.75 -36.66
CA ARG A 112 9.05 -6.11 -36.38
C ARG A 112 9.46 -5.22 -35.23
N VAL A 113 9.36 -5.76 -34.02
CA VAL A 113 10.25 -5.35 -32.93
C VAL A 113 11.64 -5.41 -33.55
N GLU A 114 12.22 -4.26 -33.89
CA GLU A 114 13.64 -4.21 -34.19
C GLU A 114 14.31 -4.99 -33.08
N LYS A 115 15.11 -6.00 -33.43
CA LYS A 115 16.06 -6.59 -32.50
C LYS A 115 16.98 -5.44 -32.11
N LYS A 116 16.59 -4.68 -31.08
CA LYS A 116 17.50 -3.81 -30.35
C LYS A 116 18.67 -4.71 -29.97
N ASP A 117 19.88 -4.20 -30.15
CA ASP A 117 21.08 -4.84 -29.62
C ASP A 117 20.78 -5.37 -28.21
N PRO A 118 21.21 -6.60 -27.88
CA PRO A 118 20.96 -7.15 -26.56
C PRO A 118 21.46 -6.13 -25.55
N ALA A 119 20.53 -5.55 -24.78
CA ALA A 119 20.87 -4.62 -23.73
C ALA A 119 21.97 -5.27 -22.89
N PRO A 120 23.07 -4.55 -22.58
CA PRO A 120 24.18 -5.13 -21.83
C PRO A 120 23.62 -5.75 -20.55
N LYS A 121 23.85 -7.07 -20.39
CA LYS A 121 23.33 -7.82 -19.24
C LYS A 121 23.92 -7.23 -17.96
N ILE A 122 23.10 -7.15 -16.92
CA ILE A 122 23.57 -6.66 -15.62
C ILE A 122 24.47 -7.75 -15.00
N PRO A 123 25.76 -7.48 -14.76
CA PRO A 123 26.68 -8.48 -14.25
C PRO A 123 26.36 -8.75 -12.78
N ILE A 124 26.09 -10.01 -12.45
CA ILE A 124 25.82 -10.49 -11.09
C ILE A 124 26.94 -11.46 -10.69
N PRO A 125 27.60 -11.27 -9.53
CA PRO A 125 28.64 -12.19 -9.06
C PRO A 125 28.13 -13.62 -8.95
N GLN A 126 28.90 -14.61 -9.40
CA GLN A 126 28.54 -16.02 -9.28
C GLN A 126 28.40 -16.46 -7.81
N SER A 127 29.13 -15.81 -6.89
CA SER A 127 29.12 -16.10 -5.46
C SER A 127 27.78 -15.85 -4.77
N ILE A 128 26.88 -15.03 -5.35
CA ILE A 128 25.56 -14.75 -4.77
C ILE A 128 24.42 -15.51 -5.47
N LEU A 129 24.74 -16.35 -6.45
CA LEU A 129 23.73 -17.13 -7.15
C LEU A 129 23.36 -18.37 -6.33
N PHE A 130 22.07 -18.67 -6.30
CA PHE A 130 21.57 -19.88 -5.70
C PHE A 130 21.98 -21.11 -6.52
N ASP A 131 22.51 -22.14 -5.86
CA ASP A 131 22.79 -23.42 -6.49
C ASP A 131 21.49 -24.17 -6.83
N ILE A 132 21.06 -24.07 -8.09
CA ILE A 132 19.83 -24.67 -8.59
C ILE A 132 19.77 -26.20 -8.44
N ASN A 133 20.90 -26.88 -8.24
CA ASN A 133 20.91 -28.33 -8.02
C ASN A 133 20.32 -28.73 -6.66
N LYS A 134 20.18 -27.78 -5.73
CA LYS A 134 19.48 -27.97 -4.46
C LYS A 134 17.96 -28.11 -4.62
N ILE A 135 17.41 -27.76 -5.80
CA ILE A 135 15.98 -27.93 -6.09
C ILE A 135 15.77 -29.34 -6.66
N PRO A 136 14.83 -30.14 -6.10
CA PRO A 136 14.59 -31.50 -6.58
C PRO A 136 14.27 -31.54 -8.07
N LYS A 137 14.94 -32.42 -8.84
CA LYS A 137 14.73 -32.54 -10.30
C LYS A 137 13.27 -32.85 -10.65
N SER A 138 12.62 -33.72 -9.88
CA SER A 138 11.20 -34.05 -10.04
C SER A 138 10.29 -32.83 -9.88
N LEU A 139 10.67 -31.86 -9.05
CA LEU A 139 9.92 -30.61 -8.89
C LEU A 139 10.11 -29.72 -10.13
N ILE A 140 11.34 -29.61 -10.64
CA ILE A 140 11.65 -28.82 -11.85
C ILE A 140 10.93 -29.38 -13.08
N GLU A 141 10.80 -30.69 -13.20
CA GLU A 141 10.16 -31.34 -14.36
C GLU A 141 8.63 -31.18 -14.34
N ASN A 142 8.02 -31.34 -13.16
CA ASN A 142 6.56 -31.40 -13.00
C ASN A 142 5.89 -30.05 -12.72
N ASP A 143 6.65 -28.99 -12.42
CA ASP A 143 6.12 -27.67 -12.09
C ASP A 143 6.51 -26.64 -13.14
N TYR A 144 5.52 -26.16 -13.89
CA TYR A 144 5.75 -25.20 -14.97
C TYR A 144 6.40 -23.89 -14.48
N ILE A 145 5.94 -23.32 -13.37
CA ILE A 145 6.45 -22.04 -12.86
C ILE A 145 7.91 -22.19 -12.43
N ILE A 146 8.22 -23.25 -11.69
CA ILE A 146 9.58 -23.52 -11.22
C ILE A 146 10.50 -23.79 -12.42
N ARG A 147 10.04 -24.56 -13.40
CA ARG A 147 10.80 -24.84 -14.62
C ARG A 147 11.18 -23.56 -15.37
N GLU A 148 10.24 -22.65 -15.58
CA GLU A 148 10.48 -21.39 -16.29
C GLU A 148 11.42 -20.46 -15.53
N ILE A 149 11.33 -20.38 -14.19
CA ILE A 149 12.28 -19.61 -13.37
C ILE A 149 13.70 -20.18 -13.51
N ILE A 150 13.86 -21.51 -13.42
CA ILE A 150 15.17 -22.16 -13.55
C ILE A 150 15.73 -22.03 -14.97
N GLN A 151 14.87 -22.10 -15.99
CA GLN A 151 15.28 -21.85 -17.37
C GLN A 151 15.77 -20.40 -17.54
N GLY A 152 15.03 -19.43 -17.00
CA GLY A 152 15.45 -18.03 -17.02
C GLY A 152 16.79 -17.78 -16.31
N HIS A 153 17.08 -18.52 -15.24
CA HIS A 153 18.38 -18.50 -14.58
C HIS A 153 19.50 -19.03 -15.48
N LYS A 154 19.29 -20.19 -16.13
CA LYS A 154 20.25 -20.81 -17.04
C LYS A 154 20.52 -19.96 -18.29
N GLU A 155 19.49 -19.32 -18.82
CA GLU A 155 19.57 -18.41 -19.97
C GLU A 155 20.09 -17.02 -19.63
N GLU A 156 20.33 -16.76 -18.34
CA GLU A 156 20.77 -15.47 -17.82
C GLU A 156 19.80 -14.31 -18.12
N SER A 157 18.50 -14.59 -18.24
CA SER A 157 17.47 -13.56 -18.32
C SER A 157 17.16 -12.97 -16.94
N LEU A 158 17.28 -13.81 -15.91
CA LEU A 158 17.19 -13.51 -14.49
C LEU A 158 18.26 -14.28 -13.70
N ALA A 159 18.46 -13.94 -12.43
CA ALA A 159 19.31 -14.66 -11.49
C ALA A 159 18.47 -15.06 -10.27
N LEU A 160 18.49 -16.35 -9.92
CA LEU A 160 17.93 -16.82 -8.66
C LEU A 160 18.97 -16.56 -7.56
N ILE A 161 18.62 -15.71 -6.60
CA ILE A 161 19.47 -15.34 -5.45
C ILE A 161 19.20 -16.27 -4.27
N HIS A 162 17.93 -16.59 -4.03
CA HIS A 162 17.54 -17.50 -2.96
C HIS A 162 16.26 -18.26 -3.31
N TYR A 163 16.21 -19.50 -2.86
CA TYR A 163 15.03 -20.36 -2.92
C TYR A 163 14.86 -21.11 -1.61
N GLU A 164 13.64 -21.11 -1.10
CA GLU A 164 13.24 -21.92 0.04
C GLU A 164 11.84 -22.50 -0.21
N ARG A 165 11.61 -23.72 0.27
CA ARG A 165 10.28 -24.32 0.34
C ARG A 165 9.77 -24.27 1.78
N LEU A 166 8.83 -23.37 2.03
CA LEU A 166 8.18 -23.21 3.33
C LEU A 166 7.10 -24.28 3.48
N ILE A 167 7.36 -25.24 4.37
CA ILE A 167 6.39 -26.28 4.74
C ILE A 167 6.09 -26.16 6.23
N ALA A 168 4.81 -26.02 6.55
CA ALA A 168 4.31 -26.11 7.91
C ALA A 168 3.13 -27.08 7.94
N PRO A 169 3.15 -28.12 8.81
CA PRO A 169 2.02 -29.00 8.97
C PRO A 169 0.84 -28.27 9.62
N GLU A 170 -0.33 -28.90 9.59
CA GLU A 170 -1.45 -28.43 10.40
C GLU A 170 -1.12 -28.66 11.88
N ALA A 171 -1.33 -27.64 12.71
CA ALA A 171 -1.08 -27.74 14.15
C ALA A 171 -2.18 -28.56 14.84
N ASP A 172 -1.79 -29.29 15.88
CA ASP A 172 -2.75 -30.00 16.72
C ASP A 172 -3.68 -29.00 17.41
N LYS A 173 -4.98 -29.32 17.39
CA LYS A 173 -6.03 -28.46 17.93
C LYS A 173 -6.55 -29.05 19.24
N ILE A 174 -6.71 -28.18 20.22
CA ILE A 174 -7.34 -28.48 21.50
C ILE A 174 -8.86 -28.60 21.28
N PRO A 175 -9.53 -29.63 21.81
CA PRO A 175 -10.98 -29.76 21.67
C PRO A 175 -11.72 -28.54 22.20
N ILE A 176 -12.80 -28.12 21.54
CA ILE A 176 -13.61 -26.94 21.96
C ILE A 176 -14.20 -27.16 23.36
N GLU A 177 -14.44 -28.42 23.71
CA GLU A 177 -14.94 -28.85 25.01
C GLU A 177 -14.01 -28.46 26.16
N SER A 178 -12.72 -28.19 25.90
CA SER A 178 -11.79 -27.69 26.92
C SER A 178 -12.25 -26.37 27.53
N LEU A 179 -13.07 -25.58 26.81
CA LEU A 179 -13.59 -24.29 27.26
C LEU A 179 -14.97 -24.35 27.92
N LYS A 180 -15.55 -25.55 28.13
CA LYS A 180 -16.88 -25.68 28.79
C LYS A 180 -16.91 -25.17 30.23
N ASP A 181 -15.76 -25.04 30.87
CA ASP A 181 -15.61 -24.46 32.21
C ASP A 181 -15.73 -22.94 32.23
N VAL A 182 -15.52 -22.26 31.10
CA VAL A 182 -15.48 -20.79 31.00
C VAL A 182 -16.41 -20.18 29.95
N LEU A 183 -16.95 -20.99 29.03
CA LEU A 183 -17.88 -20.54 28.00
C LEU A 183 -19.26 -21.17 28.18
N SER A 184 -20.31 -20.40 27.85
CA SER A 184 -21.68 -20.90 27.85
C SER A 184 -21.94 -21.93 26.74
N ASP A 185 -22.87 -22.84 26.98
CA ASP A 185 -23.29 -23.87 26.01
C ASP A 185 -23.70 -23.29 24.65
N ASN A 186 -24.30 -22.10 24.64
CA ASN A 186 -24.69 -21.42 23.41
C ASN A 186 -23.48 -21.04 22.56
N ILE A 187 -22.40 -20.58 23.19
CA ILE A 187 -21.16 -20.22 22.49
C ILE A 187 -20.45 -21.49 22.03
N ILE A 188 -20.33 -22.52 22.87
CA ILE A 188 -19.70 -23.80 22.48
C ILE A 188 -20.39 -24.39 21.24
N LYS A 189 -21.73 -24.54 21.27
CA LYS A 189 -22.51 -25.01 20.12
C LYS A 189 -22.43 -24.06 18.92
N GLY A 190 -22.26 -22.77 19.17
CA GLY A 190 -22.08 -21.77 18.13
C GLY A 190 -20.75 -21.94 17.39
N LEU A 191 -19.67 -22.21 18.12
CA LEU A 191 -18.33 -22.44 17.56
C LEU A 191 -18.30 -23.69 16.67
N GLU A 192 -18.93 -24.79 17.11
CA GLU A 192 -19.08 -26.00 16.30
C GLU A 192 -19.80 -25.69 14.97
N LYS A 193 -20.91 -24.94 15.02
CA LYS A 193 -21.68 -24.54 13.83
C LYS A 193 -20.97 -23.54 12.95
N TYR A 194 -20.07 -22.74 13.51
CA TYR A 194 -19.21 -21.83 12.77
C TYR A 194 -18.09 -22.58 12.04
N GLY A 195 -17.84 -23.85 12.41
CA GLY A 195 -16.88 -24.72 11.74
C GLY A 195 -15.54 -24.87 12.48
N PHE A 196 -15.49 -24.54 13.77
CA PHE A 196 -14.31 -24.87 14.57
C PHE A 196 -14.18 -26.39 14.70
N SER A 197 -13.01 -26.92 14.35
CA SER A 197 -12.64 -28.32 14.60
C SER A 197 -11.83 -28.49 15.90
N GLY A 198 -11.67 -27.40 16.66
CA GLY A 198 -10.76 -27.27 17.79
C GLY A 198 -10.02 -25.93 17.77
N LEU A 199 -9.33 -25.62 18.85
CA LEU A 199 -8.64 -24.36 19.13
C LEU A 199 -7.13 -24.54 19.01
N LEU A 200 -6.44 -23.51 18.52
CA LEU A 200 -4.99 -23.44 18.68
C LEU A 200 -4.65 -23.07 20.13
N PRO A 201 -3.51 -23.52 20.68
CA PRO A 201 -3.16 -23.26 22.09
C PRO A 201 -3.20 -21.77 22.47
N PHE A 202 -2.71 -20.89 21.58
CA PHE A 202 -2.76 -19.45 21.83
C PHE A 202 -4.19 -18.88 21.86
N GLN A 203 -5.16 -19.49 21.15
CA GLN A 203 -6.56 -19.06 21.19
C GLN A 203 -7.19 -19.40 22.54
N GLU A 204 -6.95 -20.61 23.05
CA GLU A 204 -7.43 -21.01 24.38
C GLU A 204 -6.86 -20.10 25.48
N GLU A 205 -5.54 -19.87 25.45
CA GLU A 205 -4.86 -18.99 26.39
C GLU A 205 -5.42 -17.56 26.33
N SER A 206 -5.60 -17.01 25.11
CA SER A 206 -6.18 -15.68 24.91
C SER A 206 -7.60 -15.57 25.47
N ILE A 207 -8.45 -16.57 25.20
CA ILE A 207 -9.83 -16.60 25.70
C ILE A 207 -9.84 -16.52 27.22
N ARG A 208 -9.03 -17.35 27.89
CA ARG A 208 -8.98 -17.42 29.36
C ARG A 208 -8.44 -16.13 29.97
N GLU A 209 -7.35 -15.57 29.45
CA GLU A 209 -6.76 -14.33 29.97
C GLU A 209 -7.67 -13.11 29.76
N ILE A 210 -8.32 -13.01 28.60
CA ILE A 210 -9.27 -11.92 28.34
C ILE A 210 -10.47 -12.03 29.28
N LEU A 211 -11.01 -13.22 29.54
CA LEU A 211 -12.12 -13.43 30.47
C LEU A 211 -11.79 -12.98 31.90
N LYS A 212 -10.57 -13.24 32.39
CA LYS A 212 -10.08 -12.76 33.71
C LYS A 212 -10.04 -11.22 33.83
N GLY A 213 -10.11 -10.50 32.71
CA GLY A 213 -10.04 -9.03 32.68
C GLY A 213 -8.62 -8.48 32.51
N ASN A 214 -7.64 -9.35 32.20
CA ASN A 214 -6.26 -8.93 31.97
C ASN A 214 -6.12 -8.21 30.62
N ASN A 215 -5.29 -7.16 30.56
CA ASN A 215 -4.88 -6.65 29.27
C ASN A 215 -4.06 -7.73 28.55
N SER A 216 -4.25 -7.89 27.25
CA SER A 216 -3.67 -9.01 26.51
C SER A 216 -2.95 -8.53 25.25
N ILE A 217 -1.80 -9.11 24.95
CA ILE A 217 -1.07 -8.92 23.70
C ILE A 217 -1.01 -10.27 22.99
N ILE A 218 -1.64 -10.37 21.83
CA ILE A 218 -1.71 -11.58 21.01
C ILE A 218 -0.73 -11.41 19.84
N SER A 219 0.34 -12.21 19.83
CA SER A 219 1.29 -12.29 18.72
C SER A 219 1.10 -13.62 17.99
N ALA A 220 0.46 -13.59 16.82
CA ALA A 220 0.21 -14.80 16.04
C ALA A 220 0.14 -14.52 14.53
N PRO A 221 0.55 -15.47 13.66
CA PRO A 221 0.57 -15.27 12.21
C PRO A 221 -0.78 -14.87 11.60
N THR A 222 -0.75 -14.27 10.40
CA THR A 222 -1.98 -13.91 9.67
C THR A 222 -2.80 -15.15 9.29
N GLY A 223 -4.11 -15.09 9.53
CA GLY A 223 -5.03 -16.19 9.24
C GLY A 223 -4.91 -17.41 10.18
N SER A 224 -4.36 -17.22 11.37
CA SER A 224 -4.33 -18.21 12.46
C SER A 224 -5.57 -18.15 13.37
N GLY A 225 -6.52 -17.24 13.12
CA GLY A 225 -7.73 -17.07 13.94
C GLY A 225 -7.57 -16.11 15.13
N LYS A 226 -6.79 -15.03 14.95
CA LYS A 226 -6.61 -13.96 15.96
C LYS A 226 -7.93 -13.25 16.29
N THR A 227 -8.77 -13.03 15.28
CA THR A 227 -10.08 -12.39 15.44
C THR A 227 -10.93 -13.16 16.44
N GLU A 228 -11.01 -14.48 16.28
CA GLU A 228 -11.79 -15.34 17.15
C GLU A 228 -11.19 -15.41 18.57
N ALA A 229 -9.87 -15.32 18.71
CA ALA A 229 -9.17 -15.33 20.01
C ALA A 229 -9.63 -14.18 20.94
N PHE A 230 -9.97 -13.00 20.39
CA PHE A 230 -10.53 -11.89 21.17
C PHE A 230 -12.06 -11.76 21.04
N ALA A 231 -12.67 -12.17 19.92
CA ALA A 231 -14.12 -12.04 19.75
C ALA A 231 -14.90 -12.99 20.66
N ILE A 232 -14.46 -14.25 20.79
CA ILE A 232 -15.11 -15.26 21.63
C ILE A 232 -15.25 -14.81 23.10
N PRO A 233 -14.18 -14.39 23.80
CA PRO A 233 -14.30 -13.99 25.21
C PRO A 233 -15.10 -12.68 25.36
N ILE A 234 -15.09 -11.79 24.36
CA ILE A 234 -15.93 -10.59 24.35
C ILE A 234 -17.41 -10.98 24.28
N LEU A 235 -17.79 -11.90 23.39
CA LEU A 235 -19.16 -12.41 23.31
C LEU A 235 -19.62 -13.09 24.60
N GLN A 236 -18.74 -13.84 25.26
CA GLN A 236 -19.03 -14.45 26.57
C GLN A 236 -19.29 -13.38 27.63
N LYS A 237 -18.41 -12.37 27.77
CA LYS A 237 -18.61 -11.27 28.73
C LYS A 237 -19.93 -10.53 28.52
N ILE A 238 -20.28 -10.26 27.26
CA ILE A 238 -21.55 -9.61 26.92
C ILE A 238 -22.74 -10.54 27.22
N SER A 239 -22.61 -11.84 26.96
CA SER A 239 -23.68 -12.81 27.22
C SER A 239 -24.01 -12.92 28.72
N GLU A 240 -22.99 -12.88 29.58
CA GLU A 240 -23.11 -12.90 31.05
C GLU A 240 -23.68 -11.61 31.62
N ASN A 241 -23.22 -10.45 31.14
CA ASN A 241 -23.66 -9.15 31.63
C ASN A 241 -23.96 -8.19 30.46
N PRO A 242 -25.13 -8.36 29.80
CA PRO A 242 -25.52 -7.52 28.68
C PRO A 242 -25.81 -6.10 29.20
N THR A 243 -24.89 -5.18 28.95
CA THR A 243 -25.08 -3.76 29.22
C THR A 243 -25.45 -3.05 27.92
N PRO A 244 -26.64 -2.45 27.79
CA PRO A 244 -26.96 -1.63 26.63
C PRO A 244 -25.92 -0.52 26.41
N GLY A 245 -25.64 -0.24 25.15
CA GLY A 245 -24.64 0.73 24.72
C GLY A 245 -23.37 0.08 24.18
N VAL A 246 -22.38 0.89 23.84
CA VAL A 246 -21.12 0.36 23.28
C VAL A 246 -20.29 -0.30 24.37
N PHE A 247 -20.12 -1.61 24.24
CA PHE A 247 -19.33 -2.43 25.16
C PHE A 247 -17.88 -2.58 24.67
N THR A 248 -17.68 -2.67 23.36
CA THR A 248 -16.37 -2.92 22.75
C THR A 248 -16.12 -2.02 21.53
N LEU A 249 -14.90 -1.48 21.45
CA LEU A 249 -14.35 -0.87 20.24
C LEU A 249 -13.32 -1.81 19.61
N LEU A 250 -13.58 -2.24 18.37
CA LEU A 250 -12.60 -2.91 17.53
C LEU A 250 -11.98 -1.88 16.60
N VAL A 251 -10.70 -1.59 16.76
CA VAL A 251 -10.02 -0.57 15.98
C VAL A 251 -9.09 -1.22 14.97
N TYR A 252 -9.31 -0.91 13.70
CA TYR A 252 -8.55 -1.44 12.57
C TYR A 252 -7.95 -0.31 11.73
N PRO A 253 -6.84 -0.57 11.00
CA PRO A 253 -6.20 0.42 10.16
C PRO A 253 -6.90 0.68 8.83
N LEU A 254 -7.81 -0.17 8.34
CA LEU A 254 -8.45 -0.02 7.02
C LEU A 254 -9.97 -0.26 7.07
N ASN A 255 -10.73 0.57 6.35
CA ASN A 255 -12.19 0.44 6.27
C ASN A 255 -12.66 -0.88 5.64
N ALA A 256 -11.96 -1.37 4.61
CA ALA A 256 -12.27 -2.66 4.01
C ALA A 256 -12.06 -3.82 5.00
N LEU A 257 -11.04 -3.72 5.86
CA LEU A 257 -10.82 -4.69 6.93
C LEU A 257 -11.93 -4.59 7.99
N ILE A 258 -12.35 -3.38 8.38
CA ILE A 258 -13.48 -3.19 9.29
C ILE A 258 -14.73 -3.94 8.78
N ASP A 259 -15.10 -3.71 7.52
CA ASP A 259 -16.29 -4.32 6.94
C ASP A 259 -16.19 -5.86 6.90
N ASP A 260 -15.02 -6.40 6.54
CA ASP A 260 -14.74 -7.84 6.53
C ASP A 260 -14.86 -8.47 7.93
N GLN A 261 -14.29 -7.82 8.96
CA GLN A 261 -14.32 -8.32 10.32
C GLN A 261 -15.72 -8.23 10.94
N VAL A 262 -16.48 -7.17 10.64
CA VAL A 262 -17.89 -7.05 11.05
C VAL A 262 -18.72 -8.20 10.47
N SER A 263 -18.53 -8.54 9.19
CA SER A 263 -19.24 -9.66 8.57
C SER A 263 -18.93 -10.99 9.27
N LYS A 264 -17.65 -11.26 9.58
CA LYS A 264 -17.22 -12.50 10.23
C LYS A 264 -17.77 -12.64 11.65
N ILE A 265 -17.64 -11.59 12.45
CA ILE A 265 -18.13 -11.61 13.84
C ILE A 265 -19.67 -11.60 13.87
N SER A 266 -20.34 -10.99 12.89
CA SER A 266 -21.80 -11.08 12.76
C SER A 266 -22.28 -12.52 12.54
N ASP A 267 -21.61 -13.28 11.67
CA ASP A 267 -21.93 -14.71 11.48
C ASP A 267 -21.71 -15.50 12.78
N LEU A 268 -20.58 -15.26 13.47
CA LEU A 268 -20.31 -15.88 14.77
C LEU A 268 -21.43 -15.58 15.80
N ILE A 269 -21.87 -14.32 15.91
CA ILE A 269 -22.98 -13.91 16.79
C ILE A 269 -24.27 -14.68 16.45
N GLN A 270 -24.57 -14.85 15.16
CA GLN A 270 -25.76 -15.59 14.71
C GLN A 270 -25.66 -17.08 15.05
N LYS A 271 -24.51 -17.72 14.81
CA LYS A 271 -24.29 -19.14 15.17
C LYS A 271 -24.42 -19.38 16.68
N CYS A 272 -23.94 -18.43 17.49
CA CYS A 272 -24.06 -18.43 18.95
C CYS A 272 -25.46 -18.03 19.46
N LYS A 273 -26.39 -17.63 18.58
CA LYS A 273 -27.75 -17.15 18.92
C LYS A 273 -27.75 -15.95 19.89
N LEU A 274 -26.82 -15.03 19.70
CA LEU A 274 -26.67 -13.84 20.55
C LEU A 274 -27.23 -12.54 19.94
N GLY A 275 -27.83 -12.58 18.75
CA GLY A 275 -28.26 -11.39 18.02
C GLY A 275 -29.34 -10.52 18.69
N ASN A 276 -30.04 -11.06 19.70
CA ASN A 276 -30.96 -10.28 20.53
C ASN A 276 -30.26 -9.51 21.67
N LYS A 277 -29.04 -9.90 22.04
CA LYS A 277 -28.24 -9.26 23.09
C LYS A 277 -27.09 -8.43 22.55
N VAL A 278 -26.55 -8.81 21.38
CA VAL A 278 -25.32 -8.27 20.80
C VAL A 278 -25.60 -7.72 19.42
N GLY A 279 -25.26 -6.44 19.21
CA GLY A 279 -25.14 -5.84 17.88
C GLY A 279 -23.68 -5.63 17.49
N ILE A 280 -23.36 -5.77 16.21
CA ILE A 280 -22.05 -5.40 15.67
C ILE A 280 -22.20 -4.51 14.45
N TYR A 281 -21.45 -3.40 14.42
CA TYR A 281 -21.59 -2.38 13.38
C TYR A 281 -20.24 -1.79 12.95
N SER A 282 -20.09 -1.53 11.67
CA SER A 282 -18.97 -0.76 11.09
C SER A 282 -19.26 0.74 11.12
N ILE A 283 -18.34 1.54 11.64
CA ILE A 283 -18.41 3.01 11.68
C ILE A 283 -17.06 3.59 11.29
N HIS A 284 -16.93 4.16 10.10
CA HIS A 284 -15.64 4.65 9.58
C HIS A 284 -15.74 5.81 8.57
N GLY A 285 -16.91 6.46 8.50
CA GLY A 285 -17.20 7.53 7.55
C GLY A 285 -17.88 7.00 6.28
N GLY A 286 -18.72 7.85 5.66
CA GLY A 286 -19.46 7.51 4.44
C GLY A 286 -20.79 6.76 4.64
N GLN A 287 -21.15 6.40 5.88
CA GLN A 287 -22.46 5.80 6.19
C GLN A 287 -23.58 6.85 6.22
N SER A 288 -24.79 6.46 5.80
CA SER A 288 -25.97 7.33 5.77
C SER A 288 -26.48 7.70 7.17
N THR A 289 -27.30 8.75 7.26
CA THR A 289 -27.89 9.19 8.54
C THR A 289 -28.80 8.10 9.12
N GLU A 290 -29.57 7.42 8.28
CA GLU A 290 -30.50 6.35 8.67
C GLU A 290 -29.76 5.17 9.29
N TYR A 291 -28.62 4.76 8.70
CA TYR A 291 -27.79 3.70 9.25
C TYR A 291 -27.25 4.07 10.64
N LYS A 292 -26.93 5.34 10.86
CA LYS A 292 -26.42 5.84 12.15
C LYS A 292 -27.52 5.88 13.21
N ASP A 293 -28.73 6.28 12.83
CA ASP A 293 -29.88 6.32 13.74
C ASP A 293 -30.29 4.91 14.18
N MET A 294 -30.21 3.94 13.27
CA MET A 294 -30.41 2.52 13.57
C MET A 294 -29.44 2.03 14.66
N ILE A 295 -28.14 2.36 14.56
CA ILE A 295 -27.13 1.95 15.56
C ILE A 295 -27.48 2.50 16.94
N ILE A 296 -27.93 3.75 17.03
CA ILE A 296 -28.26 4.39 18.30
C ILE A 296 -29.52 3.76 18.91
N SER A 297 -30.52 3.48 18.08
CA SER A 297 -31.70 2.74 18.53
C SER A 297 -31.30 1.38 19.12
N ASP A 298 -30.45 0.64 18.42
CA ASP A 298 -29.94 -0.65 18.88
C ASP A 298 -29.10 -0.53 20.16
N ALA A 299 -28.36 0.57 20.33
CA ALA A 299 -27.57 0.83 21.53
C ALA A 299 -28.42 0.94 22.80
N ASN A 300 -29.69 1.34 22.70
CA ASN A 300 -30.59 1.42 23.85
C ASN A 300 -31.07 0.05 24.35
N GLU A 301 -31.01 -0.97 23.50
CA GLU A 301 -31.56 -2.30 23.80
C GLU A 301 -30.47 -3.38 23.92
N LYS A 302 -29.35 -3.21 23.20
CA LYS A 302 -28.30 -4.23 23.03
C LYS A 302 -26.95 -3.70 23.45
N ALA A 303 -26.08 -4.63 23.84
CA ALA A 303 -24.65 -4.36 23.94
C ALA A 303 -24.04 -4.34 22.54
N LEU A 304 -23.28 -3.29 22.22
CA LEU A 304 -22.73 -3.10 20.89
C LEU A 304 -21.22 -3.34 20.85
N ILE A 305 -20.80 -3.99 19.77
CA ILE A 305 -19.43 -4.04 19.29
C ILE A 305 -19.33 -3.08 18.11
N ILE A 306 -18.55 -2.01 18.23
CA ILE A 306 -18.33 -1.05 17.15
C ILE A 306 -16.95 -1.28 16.56
N ALA A 307 -16.90 -1.57 15.26
CA ALA A 307 -15.65 -1.63 14.52
C ALA A 307 -15.40 -0.31 13.79
N THR A 308 -14.24 0.29 14.03
CA THR A 308 -13.90 1.64 13.58
C THR A 308 -12.39 1.80 13.30
N ASN A 309 -11.95 3.02 12.99
CA ASN A 309 -10.55 3.39 12.84
C ASN A 309 -10.24 4.63 13.70
N PHE A 310 -8.95 4.89 13.95
CA PHE A 310 -8.54 6.05 14.75
C PHE A 310 -8.79 7.38 14.05
N ASP A 311 -8.86 7.44 12.71
CA ASP A 311 -9.15 8.67 11.98
C ASP A 311 -10.57 9.18 12.29
N PHE A 312 -11.55 8.27 12.29
CA PHE A 312 -12.95 8.53 12.64
C PHE A 312 -13.06 8.97 14.10
N ILE A 313 -12.40 8.25 15.01
CA ILE A 313 -12.38 8.59 16.43
C ILE A 313 -11.78 9.99 16.63
N ASN A 314 -10.63 10.27 16.04
CA ASN A 314 -9.95 11.56 16.17
C ASN A 314 -10.84 12.73 15.72
N TYR A 315 -11.46 12.58 14.54
CA TYR A 315 -12.36 13.59 13.99
C TYR A 315 -13.52 13.91 14.96
N HIS A 316 -14.20 12.87 15.46
CA HIS A 316 -15.34 13.06 16.36
C HIS A 316 -14.96 13.45 17.77
N LEU A 317 -13.75 13.09 18.23
CA LEU A 317 -13.21 13.57 19.49
C LEU A 317 -13.03 15.09 19.42
N ILE A 318 -12.38 15.61 18.38
CA ILE A 318 -12.17 17.07 18.18
C ILE A 318 -13.50 17.84 18.17
N LEU A 319 -14.49 17.36 17.43
CA LEU A 319 -15.79 18.02 17.34
C LEU A 319 -16.66 17.88 18.60
N GLN A 320 -16.27 17.01 19.54
CA GLN A 320 -17.06 16.63 20.70
C GLN A 320 -18.54 16.41 20.36
N ASP A 321 -18.81 15.72 19.25
CA ASP A 321 -20.19 15.46 18.82
C ASP A 321 -20.83 14.52 19.84
N LYS A 322 -21.88 15.00 20.52
CA LYS A 322 -22.56 14.26 21.60
C LYS A 322 -22.96 12.85 21.16
N LYS A 323 -23.49 12.74 19.95
CA LYS A 323 -23.97 11.48 19.37
C LYS A 323 -22.86 10.43 19.23
N TRP A 324 -21.67 10.88 18.82
CA TRP A 324 -20.53 9.99 18.59
C TRP A 324 -19.72 9.74 19.84
N ASN A 325 -19.60 10.74 20.70
CA ASN A 325 -18.92 10.64 21.97
C ASN A 325 -19.53 9.56 22.87
N GLU A 326 -20.86 9.43 22.91
CA GLU A 326 -21.52 8.36 23.67
C GLU A 326 -21.16 6.95 23.20
N LEU A 327 -20.84 6.81 21.90
CA LEU A 327 -20.42 5.53 21.32
C LEU A 327 -19.00 5.13 21.72
N PHE A 328 -18.17 6.06 22.19
CA PHE A 328 -16.77 5.77 22.57
C PHE A 328 -16.55 5.81 24.09
N LYS A 329 -17.21 6.72 24.81
CA LYS A 329 -16.98 6.97 26.24
C LYS A 329 -17.26 5.76 27.13
N ASN A 330 -18.26 4.95 26.76
CA ASN A 330 -18.77 3.84 27.57
C ASN A 330 -18.09 2.49 27.27
N ALA A 331 -17.19 2.43 26.28
CA ALA A 331 -16.55 1.19 25.91
C ALA A 331 -15.69 0.63 27.05
N LYS A 332 -15.93 -0.63 27.40
CA LYS A 332 -15.20 -1.35 28.47
C LYS A 332 -13.97 -2.08 27.92
N ILE A 333 -13.94 -2.36 26.62
CA ILE A 333 -12.87 -3.08 25.94
C ILE A 333 -12.48 -2.31 24.67
N ILE A 334 -11.17 -2.11 24.48
CA ILE A 334 -10.59 -1.64 23.22
C ILE A 334 -9.68 -2.74 22.67
N VAL A 335 -9.96 -3.16 21.45
CA VAL A 335 -9.09 -4.05 20.68
C VAL A 335 -8.39 -3.24 19.59
N ILE A 336 -7.06 -3.30 19.53
CA ILE A 336 -6.27 -2.81 18.40
C ILE A 336 -5.71 -4.02 17.65
N ASP A 337 -6.19 -4.25 16.43
CA ASP A 337 -5.72 -5.33 15.57
C ASP A 337 -4.86 -4.80 14.40
N GLU A 338 -4.07 -5.69 13.79
CA GLU A 338 -3.06 -5.37 12.78
C GLU A 338 -2.12 -4.25 13.24
N ALA A 339 -1.65 -4.35 14.48
CA ALA A 339 -0.97 -3.24 15.13
C ALA A 339 0.38 -2.86 14.48
N HIS A 340 0.97 -3.78 13.72
CA HIS A 340 2.16 -3.52 12.89
C HIS A 340 1.93 -2.43 11.82
N SER A 341 0.67 -2.10 11.49
CA SER A 341 0.36 -1.00 10.56
C SER A 341 0.47 0.40 11.18
N TYR A 342 0.56 0.51 12.51
CA TYR A 342 0.73 1.78 13.22
C TYR A 342 2.22 2.15 13.35
N THR A 343 2.87 2.34 12.20
CA THR A 343 4.28 2.69 12.10
C THR A 343 4.57 4.09 12.65
N SER A 344 5.80 4.32 13.12
CA SER A 344 6.36 5.59 13.64
C SER A 344 5.39 6.79 13.72
N PHE A 345 5.13 7.48 12.61
CA PHE A 345 4.26 8.67 12.59
C PHE A 345 2.81 8.35 12.95
N HIS A 346 2.24 7.33 12.30
CA HIS A 346 0.86 6.92 12.52
C HIS A 346 0.66 6.40 13.94
N GLY A 347 1.56 5.53 14.42
CA GLY A 347 1.51 5.04 15.79
C GLY A 347 1.69 6.12 16.85
N SER A 348 2.57 7.10 16.61
CA SER A 348 2.74 8.24 17.52
C SER A 348 1.50 9.13 17.58
N ASN A 349 0.80 9.32 16.46
CA ASN A 349 -0.49 10.01 16.42
C ASN A 349 -1.57 9.22 17.17
N VAL A 350 -1.68 7.92 16.91
CA VAL A 350 -2.64 7.04 17.60
C VAL A 350 -2.42 7.03 19.10
N TYR A 351 -1.16 7.01 19.56
CA TYR A 351 -0.83 7.18 20.98
C TYR A 351 -1.43 8.49 21.56
N GLN A 352 -1.29 9.63 20.86
CA GLN A 352 -1.89 10.89 21.32
C GLN A 352 -3.42 10.85 21.32
N VAL A 353 -4.04 10.22 20.31
CA VAL A 353 -5.49 10.00 20.27
C VAL A 353 -5.96 9.19 21.46
N LEU A 354 -5.32 8.04 21.74
CA LEU A 354 -5.63 7.19 22.90
C LEU A 354 -5.47 7.96 24.22
N LYS A 355 -4.42 8.78 24.35
CA LYS A 355 -4.21 9.63 25.53
C LYS A 355 -5.35 10.62 25.75
N ARG A 356 -5.89 11.22 24.68
CA ARG A 356 -7.06 12.11 24.76
C ARG A 356 -8.34 11.34 25.04
N MET A 357 -8.56 10.20 24.37
CA MET A 357 -9.72 9.33 24.61
C MET A 357 -9.85 8.94 26.09
N LYS A 358 -8.74 8.55 26.73
CA LYS A 358 -8.70 8.16 28.15
C LYS A 358 -9.21 9.23 29.11
N ARG A 359 -9.22 10.52 28.72
CA ARG A 359 -9.78 11.61 29.55
C ARG A 359 -11.30 11.50 29.69
N TYR A 360 -11.96 10.84 28.75
CA TYR A 360 -13.41 10.74 28.67
C TYR A 360 -13.94 9.33 28.95
N MET A 361 -13.06 8.34 29.12
CA MET A 361 -13.41 6.94 29.31
C MET A 361 -13.22 6.51 30.76
N GLY A 362 -13.99 5.51 31.20
CA GLY A 362 -13.79 4.83 32.48
C GLY A 362 -12.61 3.85 32.45
N LYS A 363 -12.64 2.84 33.32
CA LYS A 363 -11.65 1.75 33.30
C LYS A 363 -11.86 0.88 32.05
N VAL A 364 -10.82 0.74 31.23
CA VAL A 364 -10.82 0.00 29.97
C VAL A 364 -9.86 -1.19 30.03
N GLN A 365 -10.27 -2.33 29.49
CA GLN A 365 -9.40 -3.46 29.18
C GLN A 365 -8.83 -3.29 27.76
N PHE A 366 -7.51 -3.39 27.61
CA PHE A 366 -6.82 -3.26 26.33
C PHE A 366 -6.40 -4.63 25.78
N ILE A 367 -6.71 -4.85 24.51
CA ILE A 367 -6.28 -6.05 23.78
C ILE A 367 -5.53 -5.58 22.53
N GLY A 368 -4.28 -6.00 22.39
CA GLY A 368 -3.46 -5.74 21.23
C GLY A 368 -3.24 -7.01 20.43
N SER A 369 -3.30 -6.93 19.10
CA SER A 369 -3.00 -8.05 18.20
C SER A 369 -2.02 -7.64 17.10
N SER A 370 -1.02 -8.48 16.86
CA SER A 370 -0.07 -8.32 15.76
C SER A 370 0.39 -9.67 15.21
N ALA A 371 0.85 -9.66 13.95
CA ALA A 371 1.38 -10.86 13.29
C ALA A 371 2.91 -10.93 13.30
N THR A 372 3.57 -9.78 13.34
CA THR A 372 4.97 -9.69 12.90
C THR A 372 5.81 -8.73 13.76
N LEU A 373 5.31 -8.23 14.89
CA LEU A 373 6.10 -7.31 15.73
C LEU A 373 6.99 -8.07 16.72
N ASP A 374 8.31 -7.92 16.59
CA ASP A 374 9.28 -8.47 17.53
C ASP A 374 9.30 -7.71 18.85
N ASN A 375 9.09 -6.39 18.81
CA ASN A 375 9.00 -5.55 20.00
C ASN A 375 7.56 -5.39 20.52
N SER A 376 6.67 -6.38 20.33
CA SER A 376 5.24 -6.25 20.63
C SER A 376 4.92 -5.79 22.06
N LYS A 377 5.68 -6.26 23.06
CA LYS A 377 5.49 -5.86 24.47
C LYS A 377 5.76 -4.37 24.66
N GLU A 378 6.93 -3.91 24.22
CA GLU A 378 7.35 -2.52 24.26
C GLU A 378 6.40 -1.64 23.45
N PHE A 379 6.03 -2.08 22.25
CA PHE A 379 5.11 -1.38 21.35
C PHE A 379 3.76 -1.12 22.02
N PHE A 380 3.10 -2.13 22.57
CA PHE A 380 1.78 -1.97 23.20
C PHE A 380 1.88 -1.28 24.56
N SER A 381 2.96 -1.50 25.32
CA SER A 381 3.26 -0.73 26.53
C SER A 381 3.36 0.76 26.24
N ASN A 382 4.06 1.13 25.16
CA ASN A 382 4.17 2.50 24.72
C ASN A 382 2.85 3.03 24.14
N MET A 383 2.17 2.29 23.28
CA MET A 383 0.91 2.68 22.63
C MET A 383 -0.20 2.93 23.64
N PHE A 384 -0.36 2.03 24.61
CA PHE A 384 -1.37 2.13 25.65
C PHE A 384 -0.91 2.90 26.87
N ASP A 385 0.35 3.35 26.94
CA ASP A 385 0.90 4.05 28.10
C ASP A 385 0.69 3.30 29.43
N LEU A 386 1.05 2.02 29.44
CA LEU A 386 0.93 1.10 30.57
C LEU A 386 2.22 0.28 30.70
N PRO A 387 2.66 -0.12 31.91
CA PRO A 387 3.87 -0.93 32.06
C PRO A 387 3.70 -2.30 31.40
N GLU A 388 4.79 -2.88 30.87
CA GLU A 388 4.75 -4.20 30.21
C GLU A 388 4.16 -5.30 31.10
N SER A 389 4.40 -5.24 32.42
CA SER A 389 3.88 -6.18 33.41
C SER A 389 2.35 -6.15 33.56
N SER A 390 1.67 -5.17 32.97
CA SER A 390 0.20 -5.09 32.97
C SER A 390 -0.46 -5.91 31.86
N PHE A 391 0.32 -6.55 30.99
CA PHE A 391 -0.17 -7.35 29.87
C PHE A 391 0.17 -8.84 30.04
N SER A 392 -0.82 -9.68 29.75
CA SER A 392 -0.58 -11.10 29.43
C SER A 392 -0.09 -11.18 27.99
N TYR A 393 1.12 -11.69 27.79
CA TYR A 393 1.71 -11.84 26.46
C TYR A 393 1.51 -13.26 25.94
N ILE A 394 0.61 -13.40 24.97
CA ILE A 394 0.27 -14.67 24.34
C ILE A 394 0.96 -14.72 22.97
N LYS A 395 1.89 -15.66 22.78
CA LYS A 395 2.62 -15.86 21.53
C LYS A 395 2.28 -17.22 20.94
N SER A 396 1.84 -17.24 19.68
CA SER A 396 1.66 -18.50 18.95
C SER A 396 3.01 -19.07 18.56
N GLU A 397 3.26 -20.32 18.94
CA GLU A 397 4.41 -21.10 18.44
C GLU A 397 4.13 -21.74 17.08
N PHE A 398 2.85 -21.81 16.68
CA PHE A 398 2.43 -22.48 15.46
C PHE A 398 2.34 -21.53 14.29
N ARG A 399 2.81 -22.01 13.13
CA ARG A 399 2.56 -21.39 11.82
C ARG A 399 1.31 -22.00 11.20
N ARG A 400 0.66 -21.23 10.33
CA ARG A 400 -0.43 -21.72 9.49
C ARG A 400 0.10 -22.85 8.61
N LYS A 401 -0.73 -23.88 8.37
CA LYS A 401 -0.44 -24.91 7.35
C LYS A 401 0.01 -24.25 6.05
N GLN A 402 1.18 -24.62 5.56
CA GLN A 402 1.82 -23.93 4.43
C GLN A 402 2.56 -24.94 3.55
N ASN A 403 2.49 -24.73 2.24
CA ASN A 403 3.31 -25.39 1.23
C ASN A 403 3.64 -24.37 0.13
N MET A 404 4.62 -23.51 0.41
CA MET A 404 4.93 -22.35 -0.41
C MET A 404 6.35 -22.43 -0.95
N HIS A 405 6.51 -22.18 -2.25
CA HIS A 405 7.80 -22.02 -2.89
C HIS A 405 8.17 -20.53 -2.94
N MET A 406 9.21 -20.15 -2.20
CA MET A 406 9.65 -18.76 -2.07
C MET A 406 10.91 -18.53 -2.91
N PHE A 407 10.88 -17.53 -3.78
CA PHE A 407 11.95 -17.17 -4.71
C PHE A 407 12.35 -15.72 -4.53
N PHE A 408 13.66 -15.47 -4.55
CA PHE A 408 14.25 -14.14 -4.66
C PHE A 408 15.02 -14.03 -5.96
N ILE A 409 14.60 -13.13 -6.83
CA ILE A 409 15.06 -13.04 -8.22
C ILE A 409 15.64 -11.67 -8.50
N MET A 410 16.86 -11.63 -9.03
CA MET A 410 17.49 -10.43 -9.56
C MET A 410 17.36 -10.42 -11.10
N PRO A 411 16.69 -9.44 -11.71
CA PRO A 411 16.65 -9.31 -13.16
C PRO A 411 18.04 -9.11 -13.78
N ARG A 412 18.31 -9.74 -14.94
CA ARG A 412 19.58 -9.57 -15.69
C ARG A 412 19.40 -8.94 -17.07
N LYS A 413 18.25 -9.18 -17.70
CA LYS A 413 17.93 -8.70 -19.06
C LYS A 413 16.96 -7.52 -19.08
N PHE A 414 16.03 -7.46 -18.12
CA PHE A 414 14.97 -6.45 -18.08
C PHE A 414 14.95 -5.74 -16.72
N ARG A 415 14.24 -4.61 -16.63
CA ARG A 415 13.97 -3.93 -15.35
C ARG A 415 13.03 -4.77 -14.48
N GLN A 416 12.91 -4.41 -13.20
CA GLN A 416 12.04 -5.08 -12.22
C GLN A 416 10.61 -5.31 -12.76
N ARG A 417 9.90 -4.24 -13.13
CA ARG A 417 8.50 -4.33 -13.61
C ARG A 417 8.35 -5.26 -14.82
N THR A 418 9.20 -5.13 -15.84
CA THR A 418 9.10 -5.99 -17.03
C THR A 418 9.38 -7.46 -16.72
N THR A 419 10.24 -7.74 -15.75
CA THR A 419 10.45 -9.10 -15.24
C THR A 419 9.21 -9.61 -14.50
N MET A 420 8.55 -8.76 -13.69
CA MET A 420 7.28 -9.11 -13.03
C MET A 420 6.14 -9.35 -14.04
N GLU A 421 6.06 -8.56 -15.13
CA GLU A 421 5.10 -8.75 -16.22
C GLU A 421 5.30 -10.13 -16.90
N MET A 422 6.55 -10.50 -17.17
CA MET A 422 6.91 -11.81 -17.72
C MET A 422 6.52 -12.95 -16.77
N LEU A 423 6.87 -12.84 -15.49
CA LEU A 423 6.53 -13.84 -14.46
C LEU A 423 5.01 -13.98 -14.29
N SER A 424 4.25 -12.87 -14.33
CA SER A 424 2.79 -12.92 -14.25
C SER A 424 2.18 -13.62 -15.46
N SER A 425 2.74 -13.40 -16.65
CA SER A 425 2.33 -14.10 -17.88
C SER A 425 2.63 -15.61 -17.81
N ILE A 426 3.78 -16.01 -17.23
CA ILE A 426 4.11 -17.42 -16.97
C ILE A 426 3.09 -18.04 -16.01
N CYS A 427 2.77 -17.35 -14.91
CA CYS A 427 1.80 -17.84 -13.93
C CYS A 427 0.38 -17.92 -14.52
N TYR A 428 0.01 -17.00 -15.42
CA TYR A 428 -1.28 -17.03 -16.11
C TYR A 428 -1.40 -18.27 -17.02
N LYS A 429 -0.34 -18.63 -17.75
CA LYS A 429 -0.31 -19.86 -18.55
C LYS A 429 -0.46 -21.12 -17.69
N ASN A 430 -0.06 -21.07 -16.43
CA ASN A 430 -0.30 -22.12 -15.44
C ASN A 430 -1.72 -22.09 -14.82
N LYS A 431 -2.61 -21.21 -15.29
CA LYS A 431 -3.96 -20.99 -14.75
C LYS A 431 -3.97 -20.60 -13.27
N SER A 432 -2.90 -19.94 -12.82
CA SER A 432 -2.76 -19.53 -11.42
C SER A 432 -3.42 -18.17 -11.18
N THR A 433 -4.13 -18.06 -10.06
CA THR A 433 -4.69 -16.79 -9.58
C THR A 433 -3.63 -16.00 -8.81
N GLN A 434 -3.48 -14.70 -9.12
CA GLN A 434 -2.27 -13.94 -8.76
C GLN A 434 -2.56 -12.59 -8.11
N LEU A 435 -1.70 -12.21 -7.18
CA LEU A 435 -1.51 -10.81 -6.76
C LEU A 435 -0.13 -10.34 -7.18
N VAL A 436 -0.08 -9.14 -7.77
CA VAL A 436 1.18 -8.56 -8.24
C VAL A 436 1.40 -7.20 -7.58
N PHE A 437 2.27 -7.15 -6.57
CA PHE A 437 2.55 -5.97 -5.76
C PHE A 437 3.64 -5.10 -6.37
N SER A 438 3.26 -3.90 -6.78
CA SER A 438 4.17 -2.84 -7.23
C SER A 438 4.41 -1.79 -6.15
N ASN A 439 5.60 -1.18 -6.13
CA ASN A 439 5.95 -0.15 -5.15
C ASN A 439 5.39 1.25 -5.51
N SER A 440 4.95 1.46 -6.76
CA SER A 440 4.37 2.73 -7.21
C SER A 440 3.02 2.53 -7.90
N HIS A 441 2.18 3.57 -7.85
CA HIS A 441 0.89 3.57 -8.56
C HIS A 441 1.06 3.43 -10.07
N ASN A 442 2.06 4.10 -10.64
CA ASN A 442 2.33 4.02 -12.06
C ASN A 442 2.75 2.61 -12.44
N ASP A 443 3.66 1.97 -11.69
CA ASP A 443 4.08 0.61 -12.02
C ASP A 443 2.92 -0.39 -11.96
N ALA A 444 2.00 -0.25 -11.00
CA ALA A 444 0.79 -1.08 -10.95
C ALA A 444 -0.10 -0.91 -12.20
N GLU A 445 -0.27 0.34 -12.67
CA GLU A 445 -1.07 0.68 -13.87
C GLU A 445 -0.43 0.16 -15.16
N PHE A 446 0.88 0.37 -15.31
CA PHE A 446 1.64 -0.10 -16.46
C PHE A 446 1.73 -1.62 -16.50
N LEU A 447 1.98 -2.26 -15.36
CA LEU A 447 2.02 -3.72 -15.26
C LEU A 447 0.68 -4.31 -15.68
N ALA A 448 -0.43 -3.78 -15.16
CA ALA A 448 -1.76 -4.28 -15.52
C ALA A 448 -2.03 -4.15 -17.01
N SER A 449 -1.76 -2.97 -17.58
CA SER A 449 -1.99 -2.69 -19.00
C SER A 449 -1.12 -3.56 -19.91
N ASN A 450 0.16 -3.74 -19.57
CA ASN A 450 1.08 -4.51 -20.40
C ASN A 450 0.80 -6.02 -20.35
N VAL A 451 0.49 -6.56 -19.16
CA VAL A 451 0.12 -7.97 -19.02
C VAL A 451 -1.19 -8.26 -19.75
N GLU A 452 -2.18 -7.37 -19.67
CA GLU A 452 -3.45 -7.49 -20.40
C GLU A 452 -3.23 -7.51 -21.91
N ASN A 453 -2.42 -6.59 -22.44
CA ASN A 453 -2.12 -6.52 -23.87
C ASN A 453 -1.28 -7.71 -24.38
N ALA A 454 -0.46 -8.32 -23.51
CA ALA A 454 0.43 -9.41 -23.88
C ALA A 454 -0.23 -10.80 -23.82
N ASN A 455 -1.36 -10.94 -23.11
CA ASN A 455 -2.02 -12.22 -22.87
C ASN A 455 -3.50 -12.13 -23.24
N GLU A 456 -3.87 -12.73 -24.37
CA GLU A 456 -5.26 -12.79 -24.80
C GLU A 456 -6.14 -13.51 -23.75
N GLY A 457 -7.24 -12.86 -23.36
CA GLY A 457 -8.20 -13.44 -22.42
C GLY A 457 -7.85 -13.34 -20.93
N ILE A 458 -6.71 -12.74 -20.56
CA ILE A 458 -6.40 -12.52 -19.14
C ILE A 458 -7.35 -11.50 -18.51
N ARG A 459 -7.88 -11.81 -17.33
CA ARG A 459 -8.77 -10.93 -16.57
C ARG A 459 -7.97 -10.26 -15.47
N ILE A 460 -7.54 -9.02 -15.70
CA ILE A 460 -6.69 -8.27 -14.77
C ILE A 460 -7.32 -6.94 -14.37
N GLN A 461 -7.26 -6.59 -13.09
CA GLN A 461 -7.68 -5.27 -12.58
C GLN A 461 -6.60 -4.64 -11.71
N ILE A 462 -6.82 -3.38 -11.32
CA ILE A 462 -5.87 -2.59 -10.54
C ILE A 462 -6.46 -2.29 -9.16
N HIS A 463 -5.70 -2.56 -8.11
CA HIS A 463 -6.09 -2.28 -6.75
C HIS A 463 -5.04 -1.44 -6.01
N ARG A 464 -5.24 -0.12 -5.98
CA ARG A 464 -4.30 0.81 -5.37
C ARG A 464 -4.99 1.94 -4.61
N GLY A 465 -4.21 2.66 -3.81
CA GLY A 465 -4.67 3.88 -3.16
C GLY A 465 -5.16 4.92 -4.19
N GLY A 466 -6.05 5.81 -3.77
CA GLY A 466 -6.56 6.90 -4.62
C GLY A 466 -7.61 6.50 -5.67
N LEU A 467 -7.92 5.20 -5.83
CA LEU A 467 -9.14 4.74 -6.51
C LEU A 467 -10.36 4.91 -5.61
N ASP A 468 -11.55 5.05 -6.20
CA ASP A 468 -12.83 5.08 -5.46
C ASP A 468 -12.96 3.78 -4.65
N GLN A 469 -13.55 3.88 -3.45
CA GLN A 469 -13.81 2.72 -2.60
C GLN A 469 -14.74 1.72 -3.28
N ARG A 470 -15.68 2.20 -4.12
CA ARG A 470 -16.58 1.33 -4.88
C ARG A 470 -15.83 0.43 -5.86
N ASP A 471 -14.88 0.99 -6.61
CA ASP A 471 -14.08 0.23 -7.57
C ASP A 471 -13.21 -0.82 -6.87
N ARG A 472 -12.58 -0.44 -5.75
CA ARG A 472 -11.79 -1.37 -4.93
C ARG A 472 -12.63 -2.56 -4.42
N LYS A 473 -13.81 -2.29 -3.84
CA LYS A 473 -14.73 -3.33 -3.37
C LYS A 473 -15.22 -4.24 -4.50
N LEU A 474 -15.48 -3.66 -5.67
CA LEU A 474 -15.85 -4.43 -6.85
C LEU A 474 -14.72 -5.41 -7.23
N TYR A 475 -13.48 -4.93 -7.37
CA TYR A 475 -12.36 -5.78 -7.78
C TYR A 475 -12.00 -6.82 -6.71
N GLU A 476 -12.11 -6.49 -5.42
CA GLU A 476 -11.99 -7.45 -4.31
C GLU A 476 -13.03 -8.58 -4.44
N SER A 477 -14.29 -8.22 -4.73
CA SER A 477 -15.39 -9.19 -4.88
C SER A 477 -15.19 -10.08 -6.11
N GLN A 478 -14.76 -9.50 -7.23
CA GLN A 478 -14.47 -10.24 -8.46
C GLN A 478 -13.30 -11.22 -8.27
N MET A 479 -12.25 -10.78 -7.57
CA MET A 479 -11.12 -11.65 -7.21
C MET A 479 -11.58 -12.82 -6.33
N LYS A 480 -12.37 -12.53 -5.30
CA LYS A 480 -12.92 -13.55 -4.39
C LYS A 480 -13.83 -14.55 -5.09
N ALA A 481 -14.59 -14.10 -6.10
CA ALA A 481 -15.47 -14.94 -6.91
C ALA A 481 -14.74 -15.76 -8.00
N GLY A 482 -13.43 -15.57 -8.20
CA GLY A 482 -12.68 -16.20 -9.29
C GLY A 482 -12.95 -15.58 -10.68
N GLU A 483 -13.51 -14.36 -10.70
CA GLU A 483 -13.76 -13.60 -11.92
C GLU A 483 -12.51 -12.88 -12.46
N LEU A 484 -11.44 -12.80 -11.66
CA LEU A 484 -10.14 -12.24 -12.05
C LEU A 484 -9.04 -13.30 -11.96
N ASP A 485 -8.09 -13.23 -12.90
CA ASP A 485 -6.86 -14.03 -12.88
C ASP A 485 -5.74 -13.30 -12.13
N VAL A 486 -5.71 -11.97 -12.23
CA VAL A 486 -4.66 -11.13 -11.65
C VAL A 486 -5.23 -9.84 -11.04
N LEU A 487 -4.74 -9.48 -9.87
CA LEU A 487 -4.91 -8.15 -9.30
C LEU A 487 -3.55 -7.45 -9.18
N SER A 488 -3.34 -6.41 -9.98
CA SER A 488 -2.14 -5.57 -9.89
C SER A 488 -2.34 -4.54 -8.78
N CYS A 489 -1.56 -4.64 -7.71
CA CYS A 489 -1.82 -3.92 -6.47
C CYS A 489 -0.62 -3.14 -5.94
N THR A 490 -0.91 -2.17 -5.08
CA THR A 490 0.08 -1.48 -4.23
C THR A 490 -0.08 -2.00 -2.78
N PRO A 491 0.50 -1.37 -1.74
CA PRO A 491 0.37 -1.84 -0.35
C PRO A 491 -1.06 -1.96 0.21
N THR A 492 -2.10 -1.56 -0.53
CA THR A 492 -3.49 -1.61 -0.07
C THR A 492 -4.03 -3.01 0.20
N LEU A 493 -3.40 -4.05 -0.36
CA LEU A 493 -3.74 -5.46 -0.11
C LEU A 493 -2.73 -6.21 0.78
N GLU A 494 -1.78 -5.49 1.40
CA GLU A 494 -0.86 -6.10 2.38
C GLU A 494 -1.59 -6.52 3.66
N LEU A 495 -2.66 -5.81 4.03
CA LEU A 495 -3.42 -5.99 5.26
C LEU A 495 -4.58 -6.97 5.11
N GLY A 496 -5.04 -7.56 6.23
CA GLY A 496 -5.91 -8.72 6.46
C GLY A 496 -7.18 -9.00 5.62
N ILE A 497 -7.46 -8.29 4.53
CA ILE A 497 -8.66 -8.46 3.70
C ILE A 497 -8.74 -9.88 3.10
N ASP A 498 -9.95 -10.45 3.07
CA ASP A 498 -10.23 -11.71 2.40
C ASP A 498 -10.53 -11.50 0.90
N ILE A 499 -9.57 -11.89 0.08
CA ILE A 499 -9.59 -11.79 -1.39
C ILE A 499 -9.78 -13.16 -2.06
N GLY A 500 -10.18 -14.19 -1.31
CA GLY A 500 -10.39 -15.54 -1.80
C GLY A 500 -9.11 -16.35 -2.02
N HIS A 501 -9.13 -17.23 -3.03
CA HIS A 501 -8.05 -18.15 -3.32
C HIS A 501 -6.99 -17.49 -4.20
N VAL A 502 -5.75 -17.45 -3.72
CA VAL A 502 -4.59 -16.94 -4.45
C VAL A 502 -3.48 -17.99 -4.43
N ASP A 503 -2.94 -18.29 -5.62
CA ASP A 503 -1.88 -19.28 -5.82
C ASP A 503 -0.49 -18.63 -5.84
N VAL A 504 -0.39 -17.43 -6.39
CA VAL A 504 0.89 -16.74 -6.62
C VAL A 504 0.84 -15.31 -6.08
N VAL A 505 1.88 -14.93 -5.35
CA VAL A 505 2.19 -13.53 -5.05
C VAL A 505 3.51 -13.17 -5.72
N ILE A 506 3.49 -12.18 -6.61
CA ILE A 506 4.68 -11.57 -7.19
C ILE A 506 4.84 -10.20 -6.52
N SER A 507 6.00 -9.94 -5.93
CA SER A 507 6.27 -8.69 -5.21
C SER A 507 7.51 -8.01 -5.76
N ALA A 508 7.41 -6.72 -6.06
CA ALA A 508 8.57 -5.85 -6.08
C ALA A 508 9.26 -5.91 -4.71
N PHE A 509 10.59 -5.90 -4.70
CA PHE A 509 11.39 -5.93 -3.48
C PHE A 509 11.03 -4.78 -2.52
N LYS A 510 11.13 -5.06 -1.23
CA LYS A 510 10.89 -4.13 -0.13
C LYS A 510 12.07 -4.21 0.84
N ASN A 511 12.56 -3.07 1.33
CA ASN A 511 13.71 -3.05 2.24
C ASN A 511 13.40 -3.73 3.58
N GLU A 512 12.14 -3.65 4.01
CA GLU A 512 11.62 -4.38 5.16
C GLU A 512 11.07 -5.75 4.73
N PHE A 513 11.67 -6.82 5.26
CA PHE A 513 11.25 -8.19 4.96
C PHE A 513 9.82 -8.49 5.37
N ASP A 514 9.33 -7.91 6.47
CA ASP A 514 7.99 -8.16 6.95
C ASP A 514 6.89 -7.61 6.05
N SER A 515 7.16 -6.50 5.35
CA SER A 515 6.29 -6.04 4.26
C SER A 515 6.12 -7.14 3.20
N PHE A 516 7.18 -7.89 2.87
CA PHE A 516 7.10 -9.04 1.96
C PHE A 516 6.35 -10.22 2.59
N ILE A 517 6.57 -10.54 3.86
CA ILE A 517 5.83 -11.59 4.59
C ILE A 517 4.31 -11.32 4.57
N GLN A 518 3.88 -10.08 4.80
CA GLN A 518 2.48 -9.67 4.74
C GLN A 518 1.85 -9.86 3.35
N ARG A 519 2.61 -9.55 2.28
CA ARG A 519 2.20 -9.77 0.89
C ARG A 519 2.03 -11.25 0.58
N ILE A 520 2.99 -12.10 0.97
CA ILE A 520 2.94 -13.54 0.64
C ILE A 520 1.92 -14.31 1.48
N GLY A 521 1.57 -13.79 2.68
CA GLY A 521 0.48 -14.31 3.52
C GLY A 521 -0.92 -14.22 2.88
N ARG A 522 -1.01 -13.65 1.67
CA ARG A 522 -2.20 -13.64 0.82
C ARG A 522 -2.37 -14.90 -0.03
N ALA A 523 -1.29 -15.63 -0.33
CA ALA A 523 -1.34 -16.85 -1.11
C ALA A 523 -1.29 -18.11 -0.23
N GLY A 524 -1.81 -19.24 -0.73
CA GLY A 524 -1.71 -20.53 -0.05
C GLY A 524 -2.49 -20.63 1.27
N ARG A 525 -3.54 -19.82 1.44
CA ARG A 525 -4.31 -19.72 2.70
C ARG A 525 -4.92 -21.06 3.16
N MET A 526 -5.23 -22.00 2.28
CA MET A 526 -5.76 -23.31 2.69
C MET A 526 -4.67 -24.36 2.89
N GLY A 527 -3.39 -23.96 2.88
CA GLY A 527 -2.26 -24.87 2.86
C GLY A 527 -2.05 -25.55 1.51
N GLN A 528 -2.73 -25.08 0.45
CA GLN A 528 -2.46 -25.53 -0.91
C GLN A 528 -1.08 -25.07 -1.38
N LYS A 529 -0.56 -25.73 -2.41
CA LYS A 529 0.71 -25.34 -3.04
C LYS A 529 0.60 -23.90 -3.57
N SER A 530 1.56 -23.05 -3.21
CA SER A 530 1.59 -21.65 -3.61
C SER A 530 3.00 -21.16 -3.89
N TYR A 531 3.11 -19.95 -4.46
CA TYR A 531 4.39 -19.34 -4.85
C TYR A 531 4.49 -17.90 -4.36
N ALA A 532 5.66 -17.56 -3.84
CA ALA A 532 6.05 -16.23 -3.43
C ALA A 532 7.28 -15.82 -4.22
N ILE A 533 7.16 -14.81 -5.08
CA ILE A 533 8.25 -14.39 -5.97
C ILE A 533 8.60 -12.94 -5.67
N CYS A 534 9.72 -12.72 -5.00
CA CYS A 534 10.31 -11.41 -4.79
C CYS A 534 11.23 -11.05 -5.97
N VAL A 535 11.00 -9.90 -6.59
CA VAL A 535 11.80 -9.40 -7.71
C VAL A 535 12.56 -8.16 -7.27
N PHE A 536 13.90 -8.23 -7.22
CA PHE A 536 14.78 -7.10 -6.93
C PHE A 536 14.75 -6.05 -8.05
N ASP A 537 15.03 -4.79 -7.71
CA ASP A 537 15.29 -3.75 -8.69
C ASP A 537 16.80 -3.68 -8.98
N PRO A 538 17.24 -4.04 -10.19
CA PRO A 538 18.66 -4.03 -10.50
C PRO A 538 19.24 -2.60 -10.58
N ASP A 539 18.40 -1.56 -10.55
CA ASP A 539 18.83 -0.16 -10.49
C ASP A 539 18.87 0.43 -9.06
N ASP A 540 18.63 -0.40 -8.04
CA ASP A 540 18.64 0.02 -6.63
C ASP A 540 19.83 -0.59 -5.87
N ALA A 541 20.67 0.25 -5.28
CA ALA A 541 21.82 -0.16 -4.47
C ALA A 541 21.42 -1.03 -3.27
N ALA A 542 20.26 -0.77 -2.65
CA ALA A 542 19.77 -1.57 -1.53
C ALA A 542 19.44 -3.01 -1.97
N CYS A 543 18.88 -3.19 -3.18
CA CYS A 543 18.63 -4.51 -3.74
C CYS A 543 19.92 -5.31 -3.93
N HIS A 544 20.99 -4.67 -4.41
CA HIS A 544 22.31 -5.32 -4.57
C HIS A 544 22.98 -5.63 -3.23
N TYR A 545 22.78 -4.79 -2.20
CA TYR A 545 23.23 -5.06 -0.84
C TYR A 545 22.51 -6.29 -0.28
N PHE A 546 21.17 -6.28 -0.24
CA PHE A 546 20.42 -7.41 0.32
C PHE A 546 20.52 -8.69 -0.51
N ALA A 547 20.80 -8.63 -1.80
CA ALA A 547 21.12 -9.83 -2.58
C ALA A 547 22.46 -10.47 -2.15
N ARG A 548 23.46 -9.67 -1.75
CA ARG A 548 24.73 -10.16 -1.17
C ARG A 548 24.55 -10.64 0.28
N HIS A 549 23.63 -10.01 1.02
CA HIS A 549 23.36 -10.27 2.43
C HIS A 549 21.97 -10.89 2.63
N ILE A 550 21.60 -11.88 1.81
CA ILE A 550 20.23 -12.41 1.80
C ILE A 550 19.85 -13.04 3.14
N ASP A 551 20.80 -13.68 3.83
CA ASP A 551 20.57 -14.24 5.16
C ASP A 551 20.31 -13.16 6.23
N GLU A 552 20.90 -11.97 6.08
CA GLU A 552 20.62 -10.81 6.94
C GLU A 552 19.22 -10.26 6.65
N TYR A 553 18.86 -10.15 5.37
CA TYR A 553 17.53 -9.70 4.94
C TYR A 553 16.41 -10.60 5.49
N LEU A 554 16.55 -11.93 5.39
CA LEU A 554 15.56 -12.90 5.85
C LEU A 554 15.41 -12.96 7.38
N LYS A 555 16.38 -12.42 8.13
CA LYS A 555 16.43 -12.42 9.60
C LYS A 555 16.24 -11.03 10.21
N GLN A 556 15.78 -10.05 9.42
CA GLN A 556 15.53 -8.70 9.92
C GLN A 556 14.49 -8.72 11.04
N ASP A 557 14.79 -8.06 12.16
CA ASP A 557 13.79 -7.79 13.20
C ASP A 557 12.79 -6.72 12.74
N HIS A 558 11.53 -6.85 13.11
CA HIS A 558 10.52 -5.83 12.88
C HIS A 558 10.15 -5.13 14.18
N ILE A 559 10.81 -3.99 14.35
CA ILE A 559 10.70 -3.13 15.52
C ILE A 559 10.03 -1.84 15.08
N ILE A 560 8.86 -1.55 15.65
CA ILE A 560 8.18 -0.27 15.44
C ILE A 560 8.29 0.56 16.70
N PRO A 561 8.99 1.72 16.67
CA PRO A 561 9.05 2.63 17.80
C PRO A 561 7.82 3.56 17.83
N ILE A 562 7.32 3.83 19.04
CA ILE A 562 6.27 4.84 19.29
C ILE A 562 6.90 6.06 19.97
N ASN A 563 6.88 7.21 19.29
CA ASN A 563 7.45 8.44 19.85
C ASN A 563 6.38 9.28 20.58
N LYS A 564 6.35 9.14 21.90
CA LYS A 564 5.41 9.84 22.79
C LYS A 564 5.61 11.37 22.87
N LYS A 565 6.79 11.88 22.49
CA LYS A 565 7.21 13.29 22.70
C LYS A 565 7.65 13.99 21.41
N ASN A 566 7.14 13.57 20.26
CA ASN A 566 7.43 14.26 19.01
C ASN A 566 6.76 15.65 19.01
N PRO A 567 7.49 16.77 18.89
CA PRO A 567 6.91 18.11 18.96
C PRO A 567 5.93 18.42 17.82
N ILE A 568 6.22 17.99 16.58
CA ILE A 568 5.33 18.22 15.43
C ILE A 568 3.96 17.55 15.65
N ILE A 569 3.97 16.34 16.22
CA ILE A 569 2.74 15.59 16.51
C ILE A 569 2.09 16.11 17.78
N SER A 570 2.84 16.25 18.88
CA SER A 570 2.30 16.64 20.18
C SER A 570 1.66 18.02 20.14
N ASP A 571 2.27 18.99 19.46
CA ASP A 571 1.75 20.36 19.41
C ASP A 571 0.37 20.39 18.72
N LYS A 572 0.20 19.66 17.61
CA LYS A 572 -1.09 19.49 16.93
C LYS A 572 -2.15 18.82 17.82
N HIS A 573 -1.77 17.81 18.61
CA HIS A 573 -2.70 17.11 19.51
C HIS A 573 -3.01 17.90 20.79
N ILE A 574 -2.11 18.80 21.23
CA ILE A 574 -2.37 19.77 22.30
C ILE A 574 -3.42 20.77 21.82
N GLU A 575 -3.21 21.38 20.66
CA GLU A 575 -4.19 22.29 20.03
C GLU A 575 -5.54 21.58 19.82
N SER A 576 -5.51 20.32 19.39
CA SER A 576 -6.73 19.52 19.26
C SER A 576 -7.46 19.32 20.60
N ALA A 577 -6.73 19.12 21.69
CA ALA A 577 -7.34 19.00 23.02
C ALA A 577 -7.94 20.31 23.54
N GLU A 578 -7.36 21.46 23.17
CA GLU A 578 -7.95 22.77 23.48
C GLU A 578 -9.23 23.00 22.67
N ILE A 579 -9.22 22.67 21.38
CA ILE A 579 -10.42 22.72 20.53
C ILE A 579 -11.51 21.77 21.02
N GLU A 580 -11.16 20.61 21.58
CA GLU A 580 -12.11 19.70 22.21
C GLU A 580 -12.88 20.39 23.35
N GLU A 581 -12.19 21.10 24.24
CA GLU A 581 -12.83 21.81 25.36
C GLU A 581 -13.77 22.91 24.88
N ILE A 582 -13.34 23.71 23.90
CA ILE A 582 -14.16 24.77 23.29
C ILE A 582 -15.36 24.16 22.56
N SER A 583 -15.10 23.14 21.73
CA SER A 583 -16.14 22.49 20.95
C SER A 583 -17.20 21.88 21.87
N ALA A 584 -16.83 21.29 23.01
CA ALA A 584 -17.78 20.69 23.95
C ALA A 584 -18.91 21.64 24.38
N THR A 585 -18.64 22.95 24.47
CA THR A 585 -19.64 23.97 24.86
C THR A 585 -20.36 24.61 23.68
N GLU A 586 -19.81 24.51 22.47
CA GLU A 586 -20.35 25.12 21.27
C GLU A 586 -21.42 24.26 20.59
N SER A 587 -22.51 24.91 20.16
CA SER A 587 -23.63 24.28 19.46
C SER A 587 -23.34 24.10 17.97
N ASP A 588 -22.76 25.12 17.33
CA ASP A 588 -22.34 25.06 15.93
C ASP A 588 -20.95 24.44 15.81
N LYS A 589 -20.91 23.20 15.31
CA LYS A 589 -19.67 22.44 15.11
C LYS A 589 -18.98 22.77 13.79
N SER A 590 -19.67 23.43 12.85
CA SER A 590 -19.17 23.64 11.49
C SER A 590 -17.87 24.46 11.46
N GLN A 591 -17.71 25.39 12.39
CA GLN A 591 -16.50 26.19 12.58
C GLN A 591 -15.23 25.37 12.87
N PHE A 592 -15.37 24.14 13.37
CA PHE A 592 -14.25 23.25 13.69
C PHE A 592 -13.95 22.22 12.59
N PHE A 593 -14.77 22.11 11.54
CA PHE A 593 -14.63 21.08 10.52
C PHE A 593 -13.31 21.18 9.77
N ASP A 594 -12.89 22.39 9.42
CA ASP A 594 -11.63 22.62 8.72
C ASP A 594 -10.43 22.20 9.57
N PHE A 595 -10.46 22.52 10.87
CA PHE A 595 -9.43 22.11 11.81
C PHE A 595 -9.40 20.58 11.96
N ALA A 596 -10.54 19.94 12.23
CA ALA A 596 -10.63 18.49 12.38
C ALA A 596 -10.14 17.74 11.11
N ASN A 597 -10.46 18.27 9.92
CA ASN A 597 -9.98 17.72 8.65
C ASN A 597 -8.48 17.93 8.40
N SER A 598 -7.85 18.89 9.09
CA SER A 598 -6.42 19.16 8.97
C SER A 598 -5.55 18.18 9.80
N ILE A 599 -6.13 17.56 10.84
CA ILE A 599 -5.43 16.62 11.72
C ILE A 599 -5.50 15.20 11.14
N ASN A 600 -4.54 14.90 10.25
CA ASN A 600 -4.41 13.59 9.65
C ASN A 600 -3.45 12.69 10.46
N LEU A 601 -3.91 11.50 10.85
CA LEU A 601 -3.10 10.58 11.65
C LEU A 601 -2.07 9.80 10.83
N ARG A 602 -2.24 9.70 9.51
CA ARG A 602 -1.44 8.84 8.62
C ARG A 602 -0.30 9.58 7.92
N GLY A 603 -0.07 10.85 8.27
CA GLY A 603 1.07 11.60 7.78
C GLY A 603 0.87 12.23 6.42
N THR A 604 -0.37 12.30 5.90
CA THR A 604 -0.68 13.10 4.72
C THR A 604 -1.17 14.48 5.16
N SER A 605 -0.35 15.52 4.99
CA SER A 605 -0.68 16.93 5.27
C SER A 605 -1.72 17.52 4.32
N GLY A 606 -2.35 16.67 3.51
CA GLY A 606 -3.27 17.07 2.47
C GLY A 606 -3.47 16.02 1.39
N GLU A 607 -4.50 16.24 0.58
CA GLU A 607 -4.78 15.45 -0.61
C GLU A 607 -4.93 16.33 -1.83
N ILE A 608 -4.65 15.74 -2.98
CA ILE A 608 -4.98 16.31 -4.28
C ILE A 608 -6.23 15.60 -4.78
N GLY A 609 -7.34 16.32 -4.85
CA GLY A 609 -8.55 15.82 -5.51
C GLY A 609 -8.33 15.78 -7.01
N ILE A 610 -8.60 14.64 -7.64
CA ILE A 610 -8.40 14.43 -9.08
C ILE A 610 -9.76 14.51 -9.76
N TYR A 611 -9.91 15.46 -10.68
CA TYR A 611 -11.17 15.76 -11.35
C TYR A 611 -11.07 15.52 -12.86
N TYR A 612 -12.07 14.85 -13.42
CA TYR A 612 -12.26 14.70 -14.86
C TYR A 612 -13.74 14.96 -15.17
N ASN A 613 -14.03 15.78 -16.19
CA ASN A 613 -15.39 16.27 -16.50
C ASN A 613 -16.15 16.79 -15.26
N SER A 614 -15.47 17.60 -14.44
CA SER A 614 -15.99 18.16 -13.18
C SER A 614 -16.36 17.15 -12.08
N ARG A 615 -16.16 15.84 -12.31
CA ARG A 615 -16.37 14.79 -11.32
C ARG A 615 -15.04 14.41 -10.66
N LYS A 616 -15.03 14.28 -9.33
CA LYS A 616 -13.90 13.70 -8.59
C LYS A 616 -13.83 12.21 -8.93
N ILE A 617 -12.73 11.78 -9.56
CA ILE A 617 -12.49 10.37 -9.93
C ILE A 617 -11.54 9.66 -8.97
N GLY A 618 -10.77 10.42 -8.18
CA GLY A 618 -9.80 9.85 -7.25
C GLY A 618 -9.07 10.91 -6.43
N THR A 619 -8.06 10.47 -5.67
CA THR A 619 -7.22 11.33 -4.85
C THR A 619 -5.75 10.93 -4.89
N ARG A 620 -4.87 11.86 -4.49
CA ARG A 620 -3.45 11.59 -4.30
C ARG A 620 -2.89 12.33 -3.10
N GLY A 621 -2.20 11.63 -2.19
CA GLY A 621 -1.56 12.27 -1.03
C GLY A 621 -0.40 13.18 -1.45
N VAL A 622 -0.24 14.31 -0.77
CA VAL A 622 0.92 15.21 -0.92
C VAL A 622 2.12 14.65 -0.12
N PRO A 623 3.39 14.96 -0.44
CA PRO A 623 3.85 15.76 -1.58
C PRO A 623 3.91 14.97 -2.90
N VAL A 624 3.81 13.63 -2.87
CA VAL A 624 3.87 12.77 -4.07
C VAL A 624 2.88 13.22 -5.14
N GLY A 625 1.67 13.60 -4.73
CA GLY A 625 0.66 14.16 -5.62
C GLY A 625 1.14 15.39 -6.38
N TYR A 626 1.88 16.31 -5.75
CA TYR A 626 2.39 17.51 -6.44
C TYR A 626 3.36 17.14 -7.54
N TYR A 627 4.18 16.11 -7.32
CA TYR A 627 5.12 15.64 -8.31
C TYR A 627 4.47 14.85 -9.44
N GLN A 628 3.35 14.17 -9.20
CA GLN A 628 2.67 13.34 -10.21
C GLN A 628 1.59 14.10 -10.99
N LEU A 629 1.01 15.13 -10.37
CA LEU A 629 -0.11 15.90 -10.90
C LEU A 629 0.29 17.35 -11.20
N HIS A 630 1.56 17.61 -11.50
CA HIS A 630 1.99 18.93 -11.97
C HIS A 630 1.31 19.28 -13.29
N GLN A 631 1.24 20.57 -13.63
CA GLN A 631 0.68 21.02 -14.90
C GLN A 631 1.40 20.32 -16.08
N LYS A 632 0.65 19.84 -17.08
CA LYS A 632 1.14 19.04 -18.22
C LYS A 632 1.70 17.65 -17.87
N ALA A 633 1.48 17.15 -16.65
CA ALA A 633 1.86 15.78 -16.33
C ALA A 633 1.00 14.76 -17.08
N ILE A 634 1.61 13.65 -17.50
CA ILE A 634 0.87 12.48 -17.98
C ILE A 634 0.57 11.58 -16.79
N TYR A 635 -0.71 11.45 -16.48
CA TYR A 635 -1.21 10.71 -15.32
C TYR A 635 -1.98 9.47 -15.77
N HIS A 636 -1.61 8.32 -15.21
CA HIS A 636 -2.22 7.03 -15.51
C HIS A 636 -3.21 6.69 -14.40
N PHE A 637 -4.47 6.48 -14.76
CA PHE A 637 -5.51 6.21 -13.80
C PHE A 637 -6.52 5.21 -14.33
N ASN A 638 -6.59 4.06 -13.66
CA ASN A 638 -7.48 2.95 -13.97
C ASN A 638 -7.40 2.52 -15.46
N LYS A 639 -6.18 2.25 -15.93
CA LYS A 639 -5.82 1.88 -17.31
C LYS A 639 -6.09 2.96 -18.37
N GLN A 640 -6.39 4.19 -17.96
CA GLN A 640 -6.58 5.32 -18.85
C GLN A 640 -5.48 6.36 -18.67
N ASN A 641 -5.19 7.07 -19.76
CA ASN A 641 -4.15 8.10 -19.80
C ASN A 641 -4.80 9.48 -19.82
N TYR A 642 -4.28 10.34 -18.96
CA TYR A 642 -4.73 11.72 -18.83
C TYR A 642 -3.55 12.68 -18.90
N GLU A 643 -3.82 13.90 -19.38
CA GLU A 643 -2.93 15.03 -19.18
C GLU A 643 -3.52 15.93 -18.09
N VAL A 644 -2.69 16.42 -17.18
CA VAL A 644 -3.10 17.41 -16.19
C VAL A 644 -3.16 18.79 -16.84
N ASN A 645 -4.36 19.33 -16.96
CA ASN A 645 -4.58 20.67 -17.50
C ASN A 645 -4.18 21.76 -16.49
N SER A 646 -4.60 21.61 -15.22
CA SER A 646 -4.29 22.56 -14.16
C SER A 646 -4.20 21.90 -12.79
N LEU A 647 -3.37 22.50 -11.92
CA LEU A 647 -3.23 22.14 -10.52
C LEU A 647 -3.46 23.39 -9.67
N ILE A 648 -4.57 23.41 -8.92
CA ILE A 648 -5.01 24.57 -8.14
C ILE A 648 -4.81 24.26 -6.66
N LYS A 649 -4.05 25.10 -5.95
CA LYS A 649 -3.80 24.92 -4.51
C LYS A 649 -5.10 25.06 -3.71
N SER A 650 -5.27 24.24 -2.69
CA SER A 650 -6.33 24.33 -1.69
C SER A 650 -5.72 24.45 -0.29
N GLN A 651 -6.55 24.67 0.75
CA GLN A 651 -6.08 24.76 2.13
C GLN A 651 -5.20 23.56 2.53
N ASN A 652 -5.69 22.34 2.30
CA ASN A 652 -5.00 21.09 2.66
C ASN A 652 -4.59 20.29 1.41
N GLY A 653 -3.94 20.93 0.43
CA GLY A 653 -3.42 20.23 -0.76
C GLY A 653 -3.66 20.94 -2.08
N ALA A 654 -4.31 20.27 -3.03
CA ALA A 654 -4.66 20.85 -4.32
C ALA A 654 -5.87 20.17 -4.99
N ARG A 655 -6.30 20.70 -6.13
CA ARG A 655 -7.23 20.07 -7.07
C ARG A 655 -6.56 19.98 -8.44
N ALA A 656 -6.47 18.78 -8.99
CA ALA A 656 -5.94 18.52 -10.32
C ALA A 656 -7.09 18.30 -11.29
N TYR A 657 -7.12 19.05 -12.39
CA TYR A 657 -8.12 18.92 -13.45
C TYR A 657 -7.48 18.23 -14.65
N LEU A 658 -8.05 17.10 -15.05
CA LEU A 658 -7.54 16.22 -16.08
C LEU A 658 -8.30 16.37 -17.39
N VAL A 659 -7.60 16.13 -18.49
CA VAL A 659 -8.17 15.90 -19.83
C VAL A 659 -7.67 14.56 -20.36
N ARG A 660 -8.42 13.90 -21.25
CA ARG A 660 -7.96 12.65 -21.87
C ARG A 660 -6.69 12.87 -22.68
N SER A 661 -5.80 11.90 -22.65
CA SER A 661 -4.58 11.90 -23.45
C SER A 661 -4.45 10.59 -24.23
N ASN A 662 -4.02 10.69 -25.48
CA ASN A 662 -3.71 9.53 -26.33
C ASN A 662 -2.26 9.06 -26.18
N GLU A 663 -1.49 9.70 -25.30
CA GLU A 663 -0.08 9.36 -25.11
C GLU A 663 0.07 8.06 -24.32
N LYS A 664 0.38 6.98 -25.05
CA LYS A 664 0.65 5.66 -24.48
C LYS A 664 2.15 5.51 -24.17
N GLY A 665 2.46 4.83 -23.07
CA GLY A 665 3.85 4.49 -22.75
C GLY A 665 4.72 5.68 -22.35
N LYS A 666 4.14 6.86 -22.07
CA LYS A 666 4.87 8.08 -21.72
C LYS A 666 4.84 8.32 -20.21
N ARG A 667 5.82 9.06 -19.70
CA ARG A 667 5.83 9.55 -18.32
C ARG A 667 6.40 10.95 -18.24
N THR A 668 5.99 11.69 -17.23
CA THR A 668 6.52 13.02 -16.92
C THR A 668 7.17 13.05 -15.54
N MET A 669 8.19 13.88 -15.39
CA MET A 669 8.88 14.13 -14.12
C MET A 669 9.04 15.64 -13.91
N PRO A 670 8.63 16.21 -12.78
CA PRO A 670 8.73 17.65 -12.54
C PRO A 670 10.19 18.09 -12.35
N ILE A 671 10.49 19.32 -12.76
CA ILE A 671 11.72 20.01 -12.41
C ILE A 671 11.43 20.89 -11.19
N VAL A 672 11.99 20.50 -10.05
CA VAL A 672 11.72 21.11 -8.74
C VAL A 672 12.93 21.89 -8.28
N LYS A 673 12.75 23.18 -7.98
CA LYS A 673 13.73 23.99 -7.25
C LYS A 673 13.45 23.87 -5.77
N THR A 674 14.49 23.67 -4.96
CA THR A 674 14.39 23.52 -3.50
C THR A 674 15.39 24.42 -2.81
N SER A 675 14.98 25.08 -1.73
CA SER A 675 15.86 25.87 -0.86
C SER A 675 15.49 25.68 0.60
N ILE A 676 16.47 25.76 1.50
CA ILE A 676 16.25 25.72 2.96
C ILE A 676 15.91 27.12 3.48
N ILE A 677 14.87 27.24 4.29
CA ILE A 677 14.41 28.52 4.87
C ILE A 677 14.98 28.71 6.28
N GLN A 678 14.88 27.66 7.12
CA GLN A 678 15.21 27.74 8.54
C GLN A 678 15.60 26.35 9.07
N ALA A 679 16.62 26.34 9.92
CA ALA A 679 16.99 25.22 10.77
C ALA A 679 16.68 25.61 12.22
N SER A 680 15.85 24.85 12.95
CA SER A 680 15.54 25.17 14.35
C SER A 680 16.80 25.04 15.21
N GLU A 681 17.32 26.13 15.78
CA GLU A 681 18.58 26.13 16.55
C GLU A 681 18.39 25.71 18.02
N GLY A 682 17.32 26.15 18.69
CA GLY A 682 17.19 26.03 20.16
C GLY A 682 16.81 24.65 20.75
N LYS A 683 16.41 23.66 19.94
CA LYS A 683 15.99 22.31 20.42
C LYS A 683 16.74 21.16 19.72
N ALA A 684 17.80 21.47 18.97
CA ALA A 684 18.54 20.46 18.22
C ALA A 684 19.43 19.61 19.15
N LYS A 685 19.54 18.31 18.86
CA LYS A 685 20.51 17.44 19.51
C LYS A 685 21.81 17.44 18.71
N HIS A 686 22.93 17.50 19.40
CA HIS A 686 24.26 17.51 18.80
C HIS A 686 25.01 16.23 19.18
N ARG A 687 25.77 15.71 18.23
CA ARG A 687 26.64 14.55 18.42
C ARG A 687 27.85 14.69 17.52
N GLU A 688 28.99 14.19 17.98
CA GLU A 688 30.22 14.16 17.20
C GLU A 688 30.65 12.70 17.01
N VAL A 689 31.03 12.37 15.79
CA VAL A 689 31.63 11.08 15.45
C VAL A 689 33.10 11.34 15.16
N ILE A 690 33.97 10.80 16.01
CA ILE A 690 35.42 11.00 15.95
C ILE A 690 36.11 9.67 15.65
N VAL A 691 36.87 9.63 14.56
CA VAL A 691 37.65 8.46 14.14
C VAL A 691 38.98 8.96 13.57
N LYS A 692 40.11 8.41 14.05
CA LYS A 692 41.47 8.71 13.54
C LYS A 692 41.74 10.23 13.42
N ASP A 693 41.45 10.97 14.50
CA ASP A 693 41.61 12.43 14.62
C ASP A 693 40.75 13.29 13.67
N LYS A 694 39.85 12.66 12.90
CA LYS A 694 38.86 13.32 12.05
C LYS A 694 37.50 13.32 12.73
N LYS A 695 36.74 14.39 12.49
CA LYS A 695 35.48 14.67 13.18
C LYS A 695 34.36 14.98 12.20
N ILE A 696 33.25 14.26 12.33
CA ILE A 696 31.97 14.59 11.70
C ILE A 696 31.04 15.14 12.77
N SER A 697 30.49 16.33 12.54
CA SER A 697 29.48 16.92 13.40
C SER A 697 28.09 16.56 12.89
N LEU A 698 27.25 16.03 13.78
CA LEU A 698 25.87 15.66 13.53
C LEU A 698 24.95 16.56 14.33
N ARG A 699 23.87 17.01 13.69
CA ARG A 699 22.79 17.74 14.34
C ARG A 699 21.44 17.15 13.96
N TYR A 700 20.65 16.76 14.94
CA TYR A 700 19.28 16.30 14.73
C TYR A 700 18.27 17.39 15.14
N GLY A 701 17.41 17.80 14.21
CA GLY A 701 16.45 18.88 14.43
C GLY A 701 15.44 19.03 13.31
N ILE A 702 14.69 20.14 13.30
CA ILE A 702 13.69 20.44 12.27
C ILE A 702 14.30 21.40 11.23
N ILE A 703 14.08 21.10 9.95
CA ILE A 703 14.37 21.98 8.82
C ILE A 703 13.07 22.39 8.12
N SER A 704 13.06 23.57 7.51
CA SER A 704 11.98 24.03 6.63
C SER A 704 12.49 24.15 5.21
N LEU A 705 11.81 23.49 4.27
CA LEU A 705 12.11 23.52 2.83
C LEU A 705 11.06 24.36 2.10
N ASP A 706 11.55 25.12 1.13
CA ASP A 706 10.77 25.81 0.12
C ASP A 706 10.94 25.08 -1.22
N ARG A 707 9.85 24.73 -1.90
CA ARG A 707 9.89 24.01 -3.16
C ARG A 707 8.98 24.65 -4.21
N THR A 708 9.50 24.73 -5.43
CA THR A 708 8.77 25.27 -6.58
C THR A 708 8.96 24.40 -7.82
N ILE A 709 7.86 23.97 -8.46
CA ILE A 709 7.90 23.31 -9.77
C ILE A 709 8.06 24.39 -10.83
N THR A 710 9.15 24.33 -11.60
CA THR A 710 9.48 25.33 -12.65
C THR A 710 9.44 24.79 -14.06
N GLY A 711 9.15 23.51 -14.25
CA GLY A 711 9.08 22.83 -15.54
C GLY A 711 8.90 21.34 -15.35
N TYR A 712 9.07 20.56 -16.42
CA TYR A 712 9.03 19.10 -16.35
C TYR A 712 9.88 18.46 -17.47
N MET A 713 10.11 17.17 -17.34
CA MET A 713 10.74 16.31 -18.33
C MET A 713 9.74 15.27 -18.81
N LYS A 714 9.83 14.84 -20.06
CA LYS A 714 8.92 13.85 -20.66
C LYS A 714 9.68 12.85 -21.51
N GLY A 715 9.33 11.58 -21.39
CA GLY A 715 9.95 10.49 -22.15
C GLY A 715 9.14 9.21 -22.10
N ASN A 716 9.67 8.13 -22.67
CA ASN A 716 9.05 6.82 -22.57
C ASN A 716 9.21 6.26 -21.15
N TYR A 717 8.18 5.58 -20.65
CA TYR A 717 8.16 5.07 -19.28
C TYR A 717 9.30 4.07 -19.01
N ASN A 718 9.62 3.25 -20.01
CA ASN A 718 10.68 2.22 -19.95
C ASN A 718 12.10 2.78 -20.11
N GLU A 719 12.24 4.07 -20.41
CA GLU A 719 13.54 4.70 -20.63
C GLU A 719 14.06 5.39 -19.36
N SER A 720 15.38 5.53 -19.33
CA SER A 720 16.09 6.29 -18.31
C SER A 720 15.85 7.80 -18.49
N ALA A 721 15.84 8.53 -17.37
CA ALA A 721 15.44 9.94 -17.34
C ALA A 721 16.39 10.90 -18.10
N ASP A 722 17.59 10.43 -18.45
CA ASP A 722 18.54 11.14 -19.31
C ASP A 722 18.04 11.28 -20.75
N LYS A 723 17.22 10.33 -21.23
CA LYS A 723 16.60 10.38 -22.57
C LYS A 723 15.37 11.29 -22.66
N PHE A 724 14.97 11.89 -21.54
CA PHE A 724 13.74 12.66 -21.48
C PHE A 724 13.97 14.08 -22.01
N THR A 725 13.04 14.55 -22.81
CA THR A 725 13.01 15.93 -23.30
C THR A 725 12.63 16.86 -22.15
N MET A 726 13.39 17.94 -21.96
CA MET A 726 13.13 18.95 -20.93
C MET A 726 12.23 20.06 -21.46
N TYR A 727 11.26 20.48 -20.64
CA TYR A 727 10.33 21.56 -20.93
C TYR A 727 10.40 22.58 -19.80
N ASN A 728 10.88 23.79 -20.10
CA ASN A 728 10.90 24.88 -19.13
C ASN A 728 9.51 25.51 -19.04
N GLY A 729 8.99 25.64 -17.82
CA GLY A 729 7.69 26.25 -17.58
C GLY A 729 7.55 27.65 -18.16
N SER A 730 8.63 28.46 -18.16
CA SER A 730 8.60 29.80 -18.74
C SER A 730 8.35 29.84 -20.25
N SER A 731 8.55 28.72 -20.94
CA SER A 731 8.31 28.57 -22.39
C SER A 731 6.92 28.02 -22.72
N ILE A 732 6.10 27.69 -21.72
CA ILE A 732 4.78 27.07 -21.90
C ILE A 732 3.69 28.11 -21.62
N SER A 733 2.84 28.35 -22.61
CA SER A 733 1.69 29.25 -22.45
C SER A 733 0.76 28.78 -21.32
N GLY A 734 0.38 29.71 -20.43
CA GLY A 734 -0.49 29.42 -19.28
C GLY A 734 0.19 28.63 -18.14
N TRP A 735 1.51 28.46 -18.18
CA TRP A 735 2.24 27.80 -17.08
C TRP A 735 2.17 28.60 -15.79
N ARG A 736 1.91 27.92 -14.68
CA ARG A 736 1.95 28.50 -13.34
C ARG A 736 2.88 27.68 -12.46
N ASN A 737 3.92 28.33 -11.94
CA ASN A 737 4.82 27.70 -10.97
C ASN A 737 4.03 27.26 -9.74
N PHE A 738 4.15 25.99 -9.38
CA PHE A 738 3.47 25.44 -8.21
C PHE A 738 4.43 25.44 -7.02
N HIS A 739 4.07 26.16 -5.96
CA HIS A 739 4.93 26.42 -4.81
C HIS A 739 4.35 25.87 -3.50
N TRP A 740 5.20 25.23 -2.70
CA TRP A 740 4.85 24.75 -1.37
C TRP A 740 6.04 24.77 -0.41
N LYS A 741 5.73 24.86 0.87
CA LYS A 741 6.69 24.75 1.96
C LYS A 741 6.41 23.49 2.76
N SER A 742 7.45 22.91 3.34
CA SER A 742 7.33 21.73 4.21
C SER A 742 8.35 21.78 5.33
N LYS A 743 7.99 21.23 6.49
CA LYS A 743 8.90 21.06 7.64
C LYS A 743 9.27 19.60 7.76
N HIS A 744 10.51 19.29 8.09
CA HIS A 744 11.01 17.92 8.20
C HIS A 744 11.96 17.76 9.39
N SER A 745 11.87 16.64 10.10
CA SER A 745 12.92 16.13 10.95
C SER A 745 14.08 15.67 10.08
N ALA A 746 15.27 16.13 10.44
CA ALA A 746 16.47 15.91 9.65
C ALA A 746 17.68 15.70 10.55
N VAL A 747 18.62 14.90 10.04
CA VAL A 747 20.01 14.91 10.49
C VAL A 747 20.82 15.77 9.52
N SER A 748 21.46 16.79 10.05
CA SER A 748 22.47 17.59 9.37
C SER A 748 23.84 16.98 9.65
N ILE A 749 24.60 16.72 8.59
CA ILE A 749 25.92 16.09 8.60
C ILE A 749 26.90 17.11 8.04
N THR A 750 27.74 17.69 8.90
CA THR A 750 28.77 18.64 8.47
C THR A 750 29.98 17.87 7.95
N ILE A 751 30.27 18.04 6.66
CA ILE A 751 31.42 17.41 6.01
C ILE A 751 32.70 18.17 6.41
N PRO A 752 33.78 17.47 6.81
CA PRO A 752 35.04 18.11 7.16
C PRO A 752 35.60 18.91 5.97
N SER A 753 36.17 20.08 6.25
CA SER A 753 36.63 21.04 5.24
C SER A 753 37.68 20.48 4.27
N GLU A 754 38.49 19.51 4.71
CA GLU A 754 39.47 18.80 3.87
C GLU A 754 38.84 18.03 2.69
N PHE A 755 37.56 17.68 2.79
CA PHE A 755 36.84 16.98 1.73
C PHE A 755 36.05 17.93 0.82
N LEU A 756 35.97 19.22 1.14
CA LEU A 756 35.26 20.23 0.36
C LEU A 756 36.19 20.87 -0.68
N SER A 757 35.67 21.16 -1.87
CA SER A 757 36.41 21.92 -2.88
C SER A 757 36.61 23.39 -2.49
N LYS A 758 37.75 23.99 -2.87
CA LYS A 758 38.12 25.40 -2.55
C LYS A 758 37.25 26.46 -3.26
N SER A 759 36.37 26.08 -4.20
CA SER A 759 35.61 26.97 -5.08
C SER A 759 34.17 27.25 -4.62
N ILE A 760 33.89 27.20 -3.32
CA ILE A 760 32.57 27.49 -2.76
C ILE A 760 32.47 28.99 -2.44
N SER A 761 32.45 29.82 -3.50
CA SER A 761 32.08 31.23 -3.39
C SER A 761 31.30 31.64 -4.63
N ASN A 762 30.00 31.92 -4.47
CA ASN A 762 29.07 32.52 -5.47
C ASN A 762 28.42 31.60 -6.54
N SER A 763 27.71 30.52 -6.17
CA SER A 763 26.75 29.91 -7.13
C SER A 763 25.47 29.34 -6.50
N LYS A 764 24.38 29.32 -7.28
CA LYS A 764 22.99 29.05 -6.85
C LYS A 764 22.63 27.56 -6.64
N SER A 765 23.56 26.61 -6.80
CA SER A 765 23.35 25.19 -6.42
C SER A 765 24.70 24.50 -6.14
N PRO A 766 25.15 24.43 -4.87
CA PRO A 766 26.50 23.97 -4.54
C PRO A 766 26.74 22.45 -4.72
N ILE A 767 25.70 21.61 -4.88
CA ILE A 767 25.84 20.14 -5.06
C ILE A 767 26.44 19.77 -6.43
N VAL A 768 26.11 20.54 -7.48
CA VAL A 768 26.47 20.21 -8.86
C VAL A 768 27.96 20.45 -9.12
N ASN A 769 28.60 21.31 -8.32
CA ASN A 769 29.99 21.70 -8.53
C ASN A 769 31.01 20.83 -7.75
N ASP A 770 30.56 19.99 -6.80
CA ASP A 770 31.44 19.10 -6.04
C ASP A 770 31.01 17.64 -6.17
N SER A 771 31.53 16.98 -7.20
CA SER A 771 31.29 15.57 -7.51
C SER A 771 31.54 14.65 -6.31
N ARG A 772 32.53 14.95 -5.47
CA ARG A 772 32.89 14.14 -4.30
C ARG A 772 31.79 14.20 -3.26
N VAL A 773 31.39 15.40 -2.85
CA VAL A 773 30.34 15.58 -1.83
C VAL A 773 29.00 15.06 -2.33
N HIS A 774 28.69 15.28 -3.61
CA HIS A 774 27.49 14.72 -4.24
C HIS A 774 27.45 13.19 -4.17
N THR A 775 28.59 12.52 -4.42
CA THR A 775 28.68 11.06 -4.31
C THR A 775 28.57 10.58 -2.86
N ILE A 776 29.19 11.29 -1.91
CA ILE A 776 29.07 11.00 -0.48
C ILE A 776 27.59 11.06 -0.06
N ALA A 777 26.86 12.11 -0.48
CA ALA A 777 25.44 12.25 -0.19
C ALA A 777 24.62 11.05 -0.70
N HIS A 778 24.84 10.62 -1.95
CA HIS A 778 24.14 9.47 -2.50
C HIS A 778 24.38 8.19 -1.70
N VAL A 779 25.64 7.89 -1.39
CA VAL A 779 26.01 6.66 -0.69
C VAL A 779 25.48 6.67 0.74
N LEU A 780 25.54 7.82 1.43
CA LEU A 780 24.94 7.96 2.76
C LEU A 780 23.42 7.80 2.74
N VAL A 781 22.73 8.30 1.71
CA VAL A 781 21.28 8.11 1.55
C VAL A 781 20.95 6.63 1.31
N ASN A 782 21.68 5.95 0.43
CA ASN A 782 21.48 4.52 0.17
C ASN A 782 21.73 3.69 1.44
N ALA A 783 22.83 3.97 2.16
CA ALA A 783 23.14 3.31 3.42
C ALA A 783 22.11 3.59 4.51
N SER A 784 21.60 4.82 4.57
CA SER A 784 20.51 5.20 5.47
C SER A 784 19.26 4.38 5.19
N LYS A 785 18.85 4.23 3.92
CA LYS A 785 17.68 3.41 3.54
C LYS A 785 17.80 1.96 3.97
N ILE A 786 19.00 1.38 3.83
CA ILE A 786 19.30 0.00 4.26
C ILE A 786 19.18 -0.13 5.77
N LEU A 787 19.81 0.79 6.53
CA LEU A 787 19.78 0.78 7.98
C LEU A 787 18.35 0.96 8.54
N THR A 788 17.62 1.94 8.02
CA THR A 788 16.27 2.27 8.50
C THR A 788 15.18 1.38 7.90
N LYS A 789 15.53 0.48 6.97
CA LYS A 789 14.61 -0.35 6.19
C LYS A 789 13.54 0.46 5.44
N SER A 790 13.84 1.72 5.16
CA SER A 790 12.89 2.67 4.60
C SER A 790 12.88 2.63 3.07
N GLU A 791 11.76 2.97 2.46
CA GLU A 791 11.65 3.07 1.00
C GLU A 791 12.16 4.41 0.46
N SER A 792 12.31 4.50 -0.86
CA SER A 792 12.77 5.73 -1.51
C SER A 792 11.83 6.94 -1.35
N SER A 793 10.58 6.72 -0.95
CA SER A 793 9.65 7.79 -0.59
C SER A 793 9.81 8.30 0.84
N ASP A 794 10.47 7.54 1.72
CA ASP A 794 10.47 7.79 3.16
C ASP A 794 11.62 8.71 3.58
N ILE A 795 12.72 8.70 2.84
CA ILE A 795 13.89 9.54 3.10
C ILE A 795 14.24 10.30 1.84
N ASP A 796 14.56 11.58 2.01
CA ASP A 796 15.15 12.40 0.94
C ASP A 796 16.32 13.19 1.51
N SER A 797 17.10 13.81 0.62
CA SER A 797 18.29 14.55 1.00
C SER A 797 18.38 15.91 0.32
N TYR A 798 19.05 16.82 1.00
CA TYR A 798 19.37 18.15 0.49
C TYR A 798 20.77 18.51 0.94
N TYR A 799 21.49 19.29 0.15
CA TYR A 799 22.84 19.73 0.49
C TYR A 799 22.95 21.23 0.33
N ASP A 800 23.62 21.85 1.29
CA ASP A 800 23.93 23.27 1.25
C ASP A 800 25.19 23.55 2.07
N ASN A 801 26.11 24.34 1.51
CA ASN A 801 27.29 24.88 2.21
C ASN A 801 28.10 23.85 3.03
N GLY A 802 28.43 22.69 2.46
CA GLY A 802 29.21 21.66 3.16
C GLY A 802 28.41 20.80 4.14
N ILE A 803 27.09 20.98 4.20
CA ILE A 803 26.19 20.23 5.09
C ILE A 803 25.24 19.37 4.25
N ILE A 804 25.22 18.07 4.54
CA ILE A 804 24.23 17.13 3.98
C ILE A 804 23.08 17.01 4.99
N TYR A 805 21.87 17.29 4.54
CA TYR A 805 20.64 17.09 5.27
C TYR A 805 19.99 15.80 4.78
N ILE A 806 19.85 14.81 5.63
CA ILE A 806 19.03 13.62 5.37
C ILE A 806 17.78 13.76 6.23
N TYR A 807 16.60 13.73 5.61
CA TYR A 807 15.36 14.09 6.28
C TYR A 807 14.20 13.15 5.95
N ASP A 808 13.26 13.07 6.90
CA ASP A 808 12.05 12.25 6.78
C ASP A 808 11.14 12.87 5.70
N ASN A 809 10.99 12.20 4.57
CA ASN A 809 10.20 12.67 3.43
C ASN A 809 8.73 12.26 3.51
N SER A 810 8.16 12.29 4.71
CA SER A 810 6.71 12.21 4.91
C SER A 810 6.09 13.60 4.82
N SER A 811 4.79 13.70 4.59
CA SER A 811 4.14 14.99 4.35
C SER A 811 4.23 15.91 5.56
N ASP A 812 4.06 15.34 6.76
CA ASP A 812 4.22 16.04 8.03
C ASP A 812 5.68 16.07 8.52
N GLY A 813 6.59 15.49 7.73
CA GLY A 813 8.02 15.61 7.92
C GLY A 813 8.61 14.79 9.05
N PHE A 814 7.91 13.76 9.51
CA PHE A 814 8.44 12.82 10.47
C PHE A 814 8.00 11.40 10.14
N ASN A 815 8.92 10.46 10.13
CA ASN A 815 8.69 9.02 10.10
C ASN A 815 9.72 8.26 10.95
N GLY A 816 10.64 8.97 11.60
CA GLY A 816 11.61 8.42 12.55
C GLY A 816 12.94 8.00 11.92
N CYS A 817 13.06 7.98 10.59
CA CYS A 817 14.28 7.55 9.90
C CYS A 817 15.48 8.41 10.29
N SER A 818 15.34 9.74 10.22
CA SER A 818 16.37 10.72 10.59
C SER A 818 16.86 10.56 12.03
N LYS A 819 16.00 10.09 12.95
CA LYS A 819 16.39 9.82 14.34
C LYS A 819 17.27 8.57 14.44
N ILE A 820 16.88 7.49 13.77
CA ILE A 820 17.66 6.25 13.71
C ILE A 820 19.03 6.54 13.07
N ILE A 821 19.06 7.30 11.98
CA ILE A 821 20.31 7.70 11.32
C ILE A 821 21.22 8.50 12.26
N PHE A 822 20.65 9.41 13.05
CA PHE A 822 21.43 10.18 14.03
C PHE A 822 21.97 9.32 15.18
N ASP A 823 21.17 8.37 15.68
CA ASP A 823 21.55 7.49 16.79
C ASP A 823 22.55 6.40 16.37
N GLU A 824 22.50 5.97 15.11
CA GLU A 824 23.28 4.84 14.60
C GLU A 824 24.15 5.23 13.40
N PHE A 825 24.61 6.48 13.36
CA PHE A 825 25.35 7.03 12.21
C PHE A 825 26.61 6.25 11.85
N GLU A 826 27.31 5.66 12.83
CA GLU A 826 28.47 4.81 12.57
C GLU A 826 28.10 3.57 11.74
N LYS A 827 26.92 3.00 11.93
CA LYS A 827 26.43 1.90 11.08
C LYS A 827 26.15 2.37 9.66
N VAL A 828 25.63 3.60 9.49
CA VAL A 828 25.46 4.22 8.17
C VAL A 828 26.80 4.32 7.44
N LEU A 829 27.86 4.76 8.12
CA LEU A 829 29.21 4.84 7.53
C LEU A 829 29.75 3.46 7.12
N ASN A 830 29.49 2.42 7.92
CA ASN A 830 29.92 1.05 7.61
C ASN A 830 29.17 0.45 6.41
N ILE A 831 27.84 0.60 6.37
CA ILE A 831 27.03 0.15 5.23
C ILE A 831 27.42 0.93 3.97
N ALA A 832 27.62 2.24 4.08
CA ALA A 832 28.10 3.09 2.98
C ALA A 832 29.45 2.59 2.44
N PHE A 833 30.36 2.19 3.33
CA PHE A 833 31.66 1.66 2.94
C PHE A 833 31.52 0.32 2.20
N SER A 834 30.74 -0.62 2.75
CA SER A 834 30.45 -1.91 2.09
C SER A 834 29.82 -1.73 0.70
N LEU A 835 28.87 -0.80 0.53
CA LEU A 835 28.27 -0.51 -0.78
C LEU A 835 29.31 -0.13 -1.84
N ILE A 836 30.34 0.64 -1.46
CA ILE A 836 31.40 1.05 -2.37
C ILE A 836 32.42 -0.07 -2.59
N GLU A 837 32.84 -0.75 -1.51
CA GLU A 837 33.91 -1.73 -1.53
C GLU A 837 33.53 -3.00 -2.28
N ASP A 838 32.33 -3.53 -2.01
CA ASP A 838 31.85 -4.78 -2.59
C ASP A 838 31.42 -4.63 -4.06
N CYS A 839 31.40 -3.39 -4.56
CA CYS A 839 31.01 -3.09 -5.92
C CYS A 839 32.21 -3.19 -6.87
N ASP A 840 32.07 -4.01 -7.91
CA ASP A 840 33.07 -4.28 -8.96
C ASP A 840 33.23 -3.15 -10.01
N CYS A 841 32.38 -2.13 -9.99
CA CYS A 841 32.47 -1.04 -10.97
C CYS A 841 33.77 -0.22 -10.83
N PRO A 842 34.30 0.32 -11.94
CA PRO A 842 35.49 1.18 -11.93
C PRO A 842 35.38 2.34 -10.94
N THR A 843 36.52 2.69 -10.33
CA THR A 843 36.63 3.78 -9.34
C THR A 843 36.83 5.16 -9.98
N GLU A 844 37.31 5.21 -11.22
CA GLU A 844 37.60 6.43 -11.99
C GLU A 844 36.84 6.42 -13.33
N LYS A 845 36.71 7.60 -13.96
CA LYS A 845 36.09 7.75 -15.27
C LYS A 845 36.92 7.02 -16.34
N THR A 846 36.27 6.33 -17.25
CA THR A 846 36.89 5.74 -18.45
C THR A 846 36.44 6.52 -19.68
N GLU A 847 37.23 6.56 -20.75
CA GLU A 847 36.89 7.27 -22.00
C GLU A 847 35.52 6.89 -22.60
N GLU A 848 35.01 5.69 -22.29
CA GLU A 848 33.70 5.19 -22.74
C GLU A 848 32.51 5.46 -21.79
N LYS A 849 32.75 5.90 -20.53
CA LYS A 849 31.69 6.10 -19.52
C LYS A 849 31.97 7.36 -18.69
N ASP A 850 31.14 8.39 -18.92
CA ASP A 850 31.22 9.73 -18.33
C ASP A 850 31.00 9.82 -16.80
N TRP A 851 30.85 8.70 -16.08
CA TRP A 851 30.42 8.66 -14.68
C TRP A 851 31.27 7.74 -13.79
N GLY A 852 31.63 8.19 -12.58
CA GLY A 852 32.26 7.37 -11.56
C GLY A 852 31.23 6.66 -10.67
N GLY A 853 31.03 5.36 -10.89
CA GLY A 853 30.14 4.50 -10.09
C GLY A 853 29.03 3.81 -10.89
N CYS A 854 28.06 3.19 -10.21
CA CYS A 854 26.97 2.44 -10.87
C CYS A 854 25.75 2.24 -9.95
N PRO A 855 24.64 1.64 -10.45
CA PRO A 855 23.46 1.34 -9.65
C PRO A 855 23.68 0.45 -8.42
N LYS A 856 24.75 -0.35 -8.40
CA LYS A 856 25.09 -1.21 -7.27
C LYS A 856 25.64 -0.45 -6.05
N CYS A 857 26.05 0.81 -6.21
CA CYS A 857 26.79 1.55 -5.18
C CYS A 857 26.37 3.03 -5.05
N THR A 858 26.70 3.86 -6.04
CA THR A 858 26.66 5.33 -5.91
C THR A 858 25.41 5.97 -6.50
N PHE A 859 24.61 5.25 -7.28
CA PHE A 859 23.39 5.85 -7.84
C PHE A 859 22.29 5.82 -6.79
N THR A 860 21.48 6.88 -6.77
CA THR A 860 20.23 6.90 -6.03
C THR A 860 19.06 6.71 -7.00
N THR A 861 18.01 6.06 -6.51
CA THR A 861 16.71 5.93 -7.19
C THR A 861 15.82 7.16 -7.00
N GLY A 862 16.20 8.06 -6.08
CA GLY A 862 15.53 9.34 -5.87
C GLY A 862 15.80 10.37 -6.98
N TYR A 863 15.20 11.55 -6.88
CA TYR A 863 15.48 12.63 -7.82
C TYR A 863 16.91 13.15 -7.62
N CYS A 864 17.75 13.01 -8.64
CA CYS A 864 19.08 13.59 -8.72
C CYS A 864 19.11 14.65 -9.83
N GLN A 865 19.54 15.88 -9.53
CA GLN A 865 19.57 16.99 -10.50
C GLN A 865 20.48 16.69 -11.70
N THR A 866 21.64 16.05 -11.47
CA THR A 866 22.58 15.66 -12.53
C THR A 866 22.22 14.31 -13.15
N LYS A 867 21.10 13.68 -12.77
CA LYS A 867 20.66 12.37 -13.28
C LYS A 867 21.69 11.25 -13.02
N ASN A 868 22.27 11.21 -11.80
CA ASN A 868 23.38 10.33 -11.42
C ASN A 868 24.65 10.50 -12.28
N LYS A 869 24.78 11.62 -12.99
CA LYS A 869 26.02 12.01 -13.69
C LYS A 869 26.91 12.81 -12.74
N GLU A 870 28.19 12.92 -13.10
CA GLU A 870 29.19 13.69 -12.32
C GLU A 870 29.41 13.14 -10.90
N LEU A 871 29.51 11.81 -10.77
CA LEU A 871 29.86 11.11 -9.53
C LEU A 871 31.33 10.65 -9.54
N THR A 872 31.92 10.50 -8.35
CA THR A 872 33.30 10.01 -8.11
C THR A 872 33.32 8.98 -6.98
N LYS A 873 33.35 7.70 -7.36
CA LYS A 873 33.47 6.58 -6.41
C LYS A 873 34.75 6.67 -5.58
N LYS A 874 35.88 7.06 -6.18
CA LYS A 874 37.16 7.26 -5.49
C LYS A 874 37.06 8.29 -4.36
N GLY A 875 36.48 9.45 -4.62
CA GLY A 875 36.36 10.51 -3.61
C GLY A 875 35.48 10.10 -2.42
N ALA A 876 34.40 9.36 -2.68
CA ALA A 876 33.57 8.81 -1.61
C ALA A 876 34.29 7.69 -0.82
N LYS A 877 35.08 6.85 -1.50
CA LYS A 877 35.90 5.81 -0.84
C LYS A 877 36.95 6.41 0.09
N GLU A 878 37.67 7.44 -0.34
CA GLU A 878 38.66 8.18 0.49
C GLU A 878 38.03 8.76 1.75
N PHE A 879 36.83 9.35 1.61
CA PHE A 879 36.06 9.85 2.74
C PHE A 879 35.68 8.72 3.71
N LEU A 880 35.06 7.65 3.23
CA LEU A 880 34.58 6.56 4.09
C LEU A 880 35.72 5.81 4.78
N LEU A 881 36.84 5.56 4.08
CA LEU A 881 38.04 4.93 4.67
C LEU A 881 38.60 5.74 5.85
N SER A 882 38.50 7.06 5.79
CA SER A 882 38.94 7.95 6.87
C SER A 882 38.15 7.76 8.16
N PHE A 883 36.93 7.20 8.08
CA PHE A 883 36.03 6.97 9.21
C PHE A 883 35.78 5.48 9.51
N GLN A 884 36.55 4.57 8.90
CA GLN A 884 36.53 3.14 9.26
C GLN A 884 37.39 2.88 10.51
N LYS A 885 36.84 2.11 11.46
CA LYS A 885 37.60 1.58 12.60
C LYS A 885 38.66 0.58 12.07
N PRO A 886 39.86 0.56 12.66
CA PRO A 886 40.94 -0.34 12.23
C PRO A 886 40.57 -1.81 12.37
#